data_AF-A0A953UQ80-F1
#
_entry.id   AF-A0A953UQ80-F1
#
_cell.length_a   1.000
_cell.length_b   1.000
_cell.length_c   1.000
_cell.angle_alpha   90.00
_cell.angle_beta   90.00
_cell.angle_gamma   90.00
#
_symmetry.space_group_name_H-M   'P 1'
#
loop_
_entity.id
_entity.type
_entity.pdbx_description
1 polymer ?
#
loop_
_entity_poly.entity_id
_entity_poly.type
_entity_poly.pdbx_seq_one_letter_code
_entity_poly.pdbx_strand_id
1 'polypeptide(L)'
;MAYVRQPSEMPRLDRGWIIANHKLVSFHAAFLTSLLSIPTHVLSNFAVIRDMFLSVEVVISSLMWYAAWHCNIAIHEMGHYLAAVRTNNLRPELAVPAEQKLKQGLIGRWLWYLEMFVKIPYGTFQGVHKEAGSFHPSVKTQNLAVSAAGPRASKVLSQIAFLPGIALILLGLYATFPAAVYAGRLLFTIGVVALFDFLLSDSGKYKAFRERQREAAAKMSEVRAAEPISATQESRPVKPSELRRKLRLHRLQELELPDGKIVFAPWEFRNSIQGGRHTEEMGGNLSFQELMFLPLTAKDYIEAQRVTNMLQTRAIQIIQDTEGLNFVGIGLEGGIVASYAREKGDLLPEERALRVAVQAIEECGFVPDRDVCLALDPAASELSNAYREKTGEKDSIGQYLFWRAEDPKVLSTDEMVDLYIRWVKKYPIVSLEDPFAEDDFEGWKKLMKALDHEILIIGDDLVTTKDTTIRKCAEEGLINTALIKANQIGSLSETLLATRTAKELGLALVVSHRSKSPNEVMEADISFAVGALGLKCGGGANTERLVKYGRIVELMEMAKKGTKITRKLDPDLVIADISAHEEPTNAGIPTVGVVVMLDNGMKFTAATPLGVSAGTDEAIHLVDSIIEANPLTRKFPNYFVFKEKEKTYRFAPDLKADAIAKENRELADLWMRAKRYGGKGCLNAVANVTEAIAPRFLGQKISALGNLADIDRELLALELDLATKRGKIDANASAEAKIQIMQRKANLGMNAVLSVSLALGRLIAARDGKELPDILREMESTIDRDYLYGIESPVAAPELVHAL
;
A
#
# COMPACT_ATOMS: atom_id res chain seq x y z
N MET A 1 9.09 -33.23 -16.10
CA MET A 1 10.54 -33.18 -15.83
C MET A 1 10.80 -32.09 -14.81
N ALA A 2 11.13 -32.48 -13.58
CA ALA A 2 11.38 -31.56 -12.48
C ALA A 2 12.72 -30.84 -12.71
N TYR A 3 12.69 -29.51 -12.77
CA TYR A 3 13.90 -28.68 -12.74
C TYR A 3 14.51 -28.79 -11.34
N VAL A 4 15.51 -29.67 -11.21
CA VAL A 4 16.41 -29.68 -10.06
C VAL A 4 17.16 -28.34 -10.10
N ARG A 5 16.87 -27.44 -9.15
CA ARG A 5 17.73 -26.29 -8.88
C ARG A 5 19.11 -26.85 -8.57
N GLN A 6 20.08 -26.58 -9.45
CA GLN A 6 21.47 -26.61 -9.03
C GLN A 6 21.60 -25.68 -7.82
N PRO A 7 22.21 -26.11 -6.71
CA PRO A 7 22.53 -25.18 -5.64
C PRO A 7 23.44 -24.13 -6.24
N SER A 8 22.96 -22.89 -6.29
CA SER A 8 23.80 -21.74 -6.61
C SER A 8 25.03 -21.83 -5.74
N GLU A 9 26.21 -21.77 -6.34
CA GLU A 9 27.46 -21.48 -5.64
C GLU A 9 27.30 -20.13 -4.95
N MET A 10 26.70 -20.14 -3.75
CA MET A 10 26.81 -19.04 -2.81
C MET A 10 28.30 -18.80 -2.57
N PRO A 11 28.77 -17.54 -2.55
CA PRO A 11 30.13 -17.24 -2.13
C PRO A 11 30.38 -17.94 -0.79
N ARG A 12 31.34 -18.86 -0.75
CA ARG A 12 31.66 -19.67 0.43
C ARG A 12 32.41 -18.86 1.52
N LEU A 13 31.98 -17.64 1.81
CA LEU A 13 32.58 -16.77 2.82
C LEU A 13 31.84 -16.82 4.18
N ASP A 14 30.67 -17.44 4.22
CA ASP A 14 29.69 -17.26 5.31
C ASP A 14 29.85 -18.25 6.45
N ARG A 15 30.72 -19.26 6.32
CA ARG A 15 30.84 -20.36 7.28
C ARG A 15 32.26 -20.48 7.83
N GLY A 16 32.48 -19.90 9.01
CA GLY A 16 33.56 -20.30 9.93
C GLY A 16 34.82 -19.44 10.01
N TRP A 17 35.02 -18.42 9.17
CA TRP A 17 36.30 -17.70 9.12
C TRP A 17 36.41 -16.51 10.09
N ILE A 18 35.31 -15.87 10.48
CA ILE A 18 35.33 -14.62 11.28
C ILE A 18 35.80 -14.85 12.73
N ILE A 19 35.47 -16.00 13.31
CA ILE A 19 35.69 -16.34 14.74
C ILE A 19 37.06 -16.96 14.96
N ALA A 20 37.48 -17.80 14.00
CA ALA A 20 38.83 -18.33 13.94
C ALA A 20 39.82 -17.16 13.94
N ASN A 21 39.52 -16.07 13.21
CA ASN A 21 40.32 -14.86 13.21
C ASN A 21 40.31 -14.10 14.55
N HIS A 22 39.18 -13.83 15.21
CA HIS A 22 39.22 -13.03 16.44
C HIS A 22 40.05 -13.67 17.56
N LYS A 23 39.90 -14.98 17.79
CA LYS A 23 40.70 -15.69 18.79
C LYS A 23 42.16 -15.81 18.35
N LEU A 24 42.40 -16.25 17.10
CA LEU A 24 43.74 -16.50 16.60
C LEU A 24 44.56 -15.21 16.42
N VAL A 25 43.96 -14.15 15.87
CA VAL A 25 44.62 -12.85 15.68
C VAL A 25 44.88 -12.19 17.03
N SER A 26 43.93 -12.26 17.97
CA SER A 26 44.16 -11.75 19.33
C SER A 26 45.31 -12.49 20.02
N PHE A 27 45.43 -13.81 19.80
CA PHE A 27 46.55 -14.61 20.30
C PHE A 27 47.88 -14.13 19.68
N HIS A 28 47.95 -14.03 18.35
CA HIS A 28 49.17 -13.58 17.69
C HIS A 28 49.56 -12.17 18.12
N ALA A 29 48.62 -11.22 18.18
CA ALA A 29 48.90 -9.85 18.59
C ALA A 29 49.37 -9.77 20.06
N ALA A 30 48.74 -10.50 20.98
CA ALA A 30 49.11 -10.46 22.39
C ALA A 30 50.50 -11.08 22.66
N PHE A 31 50.80 -12.20 22.00
CA PHE A 31 52.06 -12.93 22.18
C PHE A 31 53.21 -12.34 21.36
N LEU A 32 52.99 -11.87 20.13
CA LEU A 32 54.07 -11.21 19.36
C LEU A 32 54.51 -9.90 20.01
N THR A 33 53.57 -9.15 20.57
CA THR A 33 53.92 -7.89 21.26
C THR A 33 54.62 -8.11 22.60
N SER A 34 54.67 -9.34 23.13
CA SER A 34 55.43 -9.63 24.35
C SER A 34 56.94 -9.46 24.17
N LEU A 35 57.44 -9.54 22.93
CA LEU A 35 58.82 -9.21 22.58
C LEU A 35 59.22 -7.80 23.04
N LEU A 36 58.27 -6.87 23.11
CA LEU A 36 58.50 -5.48 23.54
C LEU A 36 58.67 -5.35 25.06
N SER A 37 58.38 -6.40 25.82
CA SER A 37 58.49 -6.45 27.27
C SER A 37 59.66 -7.31 27.74
N ILE A 38 60.38 -7.97 26.82
CA ILE A 38 61.54 -8.79 27.13
C ILE A 38 62.75 -7.89 27.41
N PRO A 39 63.52 -8.13 28.49
CA PRO A 39 64.70 -7.35 28.79
C PRO A 39 65.76 -7.41 27.68
N THR A 40 66.40 -6.27 27.39
CA THR A 40 67.40 -6.13 26.32
C THR A 40 68.69 -6.93 26.52
N HIS A 41 68.90 -7.54 27.69
CA HIS A 41 70.06 -8.38 28.00
C HIS A 41 69.85 -9.87 27.65
N VAL A 42 68.68 -10.25 27.11
CA VAL A 42 68.40 -11.61 26.63
C VAL A 42 68.88 -11.75 25.19
N LEU A 43 69.99 -12.46 24.98
CA LEU A 43 70.72 -12.47 23.69
C LEU A 43 70.53 -13.74 22.83
N SER A 44 69.83 -14.78 23.32
CA SER A 44 69.61 -16.02 22.57
C SER A 44 68.14 -16.26 22.24
N ASN A 45 67.88 -16.76 21.02
CA ASN A 45 66.51 -17.07 20.56
C ASN A 45 65.78 -18.04 21.51
N PHE A 46 66.50 -19.00 22.09
CA PHE A 46 65.92 -19.94 23.06
C PHE A 46 65.51 -19.25 24.37
N ALA A 47 66.32 -18.30 24.85
CA ALA A 47 65.99 -17.54 26.06
C ALA A 47 64.80 -16.59 25.83
N VAL A 48 64.70 -15.99 24.64
CA VAL A 48 63.51 -15.20 24.23
C VAL A 48 62.26 -16.07 24.24
N ILE A 49 62.29 -17.25 23.62
CA ILE A 49 61.13 -18.16 23.60
C ILE A 49 60.76 -18.63 25.01
N ARG A 50 61.75 -18.95 25.85
CA ARG A 50 61.53 -19.30 27.25
C ARG A 50 60.89 -18.15 28.01
N ASP A 51 61.35 -16.93 27.84
CA ASP A 51 60.79 -15.78 28.54
C ASP A 51 59.40 -15.39 27.98
N MET A 52 59.10 -15.67 26.72
CA MET A 52 57.75 -15.51 26.16
C MET A 52 56.75 -16.57 26.65
N PHE A 53 57.18 -17.84 26.73
CA PHE A 53 56.27 -18.99 26.91
C PHE A 53 56.43 -19.74 28.24
N LEU A 54 57.41 -19.39 29.07
CA LEU A 54 57.70 -20.01 30.36
C LEU A 54 58.01 -18.94 31.44
N SER A 55 57.34 -17.79 31.35
CA SER A 55 57.42 -16.71 32.34
C SER A 55 56.05 -16.11 32.65
N VAL A 56 56.02 -15.09 33.52
CA VAL A 56 54.82 -14.28 33.80
C VAL A 56 54.22 -13.64 32.55
N GLU A 57 55.01 -13.45 31.48
CA GLU A 57 54.54 -12.94 30.19
C GLU A 57 53.46 -13.83 29.55
N VAL A 58 53.46 -15.14 29.82
CA VAL A 58 52.39 -16.02 29.34
C VAL A 58 51.06 -15.62 29.96
N VAL A 59 51.08 -15.31 31.27
CA VAL A 59 49.87 -14.92 32.00
C VAL A 59 49.40 -13.56 31.51
N ILE A 60 50.30 -12.59 31.39
CA ILE A 60 49.98 -11.23 30.89
C ILE A 60 49.44 -11.30 29.45
N SER A 61 50.12 -12.04 28.56
CA SER A 61 49.71 -12.18 27.16
C SER A 61 48.41 -12.97 27.02
N SER A 62 48.15 -13.95 27.89
CA SER A 62 46.86 -14.66 27.92
C SER A 62 45.72 -13.77 28.40
N LEU A 63 45.96 -12.89 29.38
CA LEU A 63 44.98 -11.89 29.82
C LEU A 63 44.69 -10.87 28.72
N MET A 64 45.73 -10.38 28.04
CA MET A 64 45.59 -9.48 26.89
C MET A 64 44.87 -10.15 25.72
N TRP A 65 45.18 -11.42 25.44
CA TRP A 65 44.50 -12.22 24.43
C TRP A 65 43.00 -12.31 24.74
N TYR A 66 42.65 -12.70 25.97
CA TYR A 66 41.27 -12.78 26.41
C TYR A 66 40.56 -11.41 26.30
N ALA A 67 41.19 -10.35 26.80
CA ALA A 67 40.63 -9.01 26.77
C ALA A 67 40.40 -8.54 25.33
N ALA A 68 41.36 -8.74 24.43
CA ALA A 68 41.23 -8.37 23.03
C ALA A 68 40.13 -9.15 22.30
N TRP A 69 40.09 -10.47 22.51
CA TRP A 69 39.03 -11.32 21.96
C TRP A 69 37.64 -10.88 22.44
N HIS A 70 37.49 -10.65 23.76
CA HIS A 70 36.23 -10.28 24.37
C HIS A 70 35.76 -8.89 23.92
N CYS A 71 36.63 -7.87 24.01
CA CYS A 71 36.31 -6.49 23.61
C CYS A 71 35.85 -6.41 22.15
N ASN A 72 36.56 -7.08 21.24
CA ASN A 72 36.27 -7.00 19.81
C ASN A 72 34.92 -7.63 19.46
N ILE A 73 34.66 -8.85 19.94
CA ILE A 73 33.36 -9.51 19.70
C ILE A 73 32.23 -8.72 20.36
N ALA A 74 32.42 -8.29 21.61
CA ALA A 74 31.40 -7.52 22.32
C ALA A 74 31.02 -6.25 21.55
N ILE A 75 32.00 -5.43 21.17
CA ILE A 75 31.75 -4.13 20.55
C ILE A 75 31.18 -4.27 19.13
N HIS A 76 31.66 -5.24 18.34
CA HIS A 76 31.13 -5.51 17.00
C HIS A 76 29.64 -5.87 17.05
N GLU A 77 29.30 -6.86 17.86
CA GLU A 77 27.94 -7.37 17.97
C GLU A 77 26.99 -6.40 18.69
N MET A 78 27.51 -5.62 19.66
CA MET A 78 26.78 -4.47 20.21
C MET A 78 26.43 -3.46 19.12
N GLY A 79 27.33 -3.23 18.15
CA GLY A 79 27.06 -2.37 17.00
C GLY A 79 25.85 -2.84 16.19
N HIS A 80 25.81 -4.13 15.83
CA HIS A 80 24.67 -4.74 15.14
C HIS A 80 23.38 -4.65 15.95
N TYR A 81 23.43 -5.05 17.23
CA TYR A 81 22.26 -5.08 18.08
C TYR A 81 21.69 -3.68 18.31
N LEU A 82 22.53 -2.69 18.67
CA LEU A 82 22.08 -1.32 18.91
C LEU A 82 21.54 -0.64 17.64
N ALA A 83 22.11 -0.95 16.48
CA ALA A 83 21.53 -0.49 15.21
C ALA A 83 20.14 -1.08 15.01
N ALA A 84 19.96 -2.39 15.25
CA ALA A 84 18.65 -3.04 15.15
C ALA A 84 17.63 -2.50 16.16
N VAL A 85 18.06 -2.09 17.36
CA VAL A 85 17.17 -1.41 18.33
C VAL A 85 16.74 -0.04 17.78
N ARG A 86 17.69 0.78 17.33
CA ARG A 86 17.40 2.16 16.89
C ARG A 86 16.54 2.22 15.63
N THR A 87 16.70 1.27 14.71
CA THR A 87 15.88 1.15 13.50
C THR A 87 14.67 0.24 13.69
N ASN A 88 14.31 -0.10 14.94
CA ASN A 88 13.21 -0.99 15.31
C ASN A 88 13.15 -2.31 14.50
N ASN A 89 14.31 -2.83 14.11
CA ASN A 89 14.43 -4.03 13.28
C ASN A 89 14.61 -5.30 14.13
N LEU A 90 14.58 -5.22 15.46
CA LEU A 90 14.55 -6.39 16.35
C LEU A 90 13.21 -7.14 16.25
N ARG A 91 13.22 -8.46 16.50
CA ARG A 91 11.98 -9.24 16.60
C ARG A 91 11.05 -8.67 17.70
N PRO A 92 9.71 -8.74 17.51
CA PRO A 92 8.74 -8.09 18.40
C PRO A 92 8.92 -8.44 19.89
N GLU A 93 9.25 -9.70 20.19
CA GLU A 93 9.49 -10.23 21.54
C GLU A 93 10.62 -9.51 22.29
N LEU A 94 11.56 -8.90 21.55
CA LEU A 94 12.79 -8.29 22.06
C LEU A 94 12.79 -6.77 21.93
N ALA A 95 11.96 -6.23 21.04
CA ALA A 95 11.94 -4.80 20.71
C ALA A 95 11.53 -3.95 21.92
N VAL A 96 10.41 -4.27 22.57
CA VAL A 96 9.84 -3.46 23.67
C VAL A 96 10.78 -3.39 24.89
N PRO A 97 11.34 -4.50 25.41
CA PRO A 97 12.28 -4.43 26.52
C PRO A 97 13.57 -3.65 26.18
N ALA A 98 14.06 -3.79 24.94
CA ALA A 98 15.28 -3.10 24.51
C ALA A 98 15.06 -1.59 24.35
N GLU A 99 13.93 -1.16 23.80
CA GLU A 99 13.57 0.27 23.71
C GLU A 99 13.42 0.91 25.08
N GLN A 100 12.79 0.21 26.04
CA GLN A 100 12.66 0.68 27.41
C GLN A 100 14.03 0.92 28.05
N LYS A 101 14.98 -0.01 27.86
CA LYS A 101 16.37 0.14 28.33
C LYS A 101 17.07 1.33 27.68
N LEU A 102 16.81 1.59 26.41
CA LEU A 102 17.40 2.71 25.67
C LEU A 102 16.84 4.08 26.12
N LYS A 103 15.59 4.11 26.62
CA LYS A 103 14.95 5.30 27.20
C LYS A 103 15.32 5.55 28.67
N GLN A 104 16.07 4.65 29.33
CA GLN A 104 16.50 4.85 30.73
C GLN A 104 17.48 6.02 30.88
N GLY A 105 17.58 6.53 32.11
CA GLY A 105 18.62 7.47 32.51
C GLY A 105 20.03 6.94 32.25
N LEU A 106 21.02 7.84 32.27
CA LEU A 106 22.42 7.54 31.94
C LEU A 106 22.95 6.26 32.61
N ILE A 107 22.70 6.08 33.90
CA ILE A 107 23.16 4.93 34.68
C ILE A 107 22.53 3.61 34.20
N GLY A 108 21.21 3.61 33.93
CA GLY A 108 20.50 2.43 33.47
C GLY A 108 20.97 1.96 32.09
N ARG A 109 21.18 2.90 31.17
CA ARG A 109 21.81 2.62 29.86
C ARG A 109 23.22 2.07 30.00
N TRP A 110 24.01 2.63 30.90
CA TRP A 110 25.38 2.19 31.12
C TRP A 110 25.45 0.75 31.66
N LEU A 111 24.59 0.41 32.62
CA LEU A 111 24.45 -0.97 33.13
C LEU A 111 24.01 -1.95 32.04
N TRP A 112 23.12 -1.53 31.14
CA TRP A 112 22.68 -2.36 30.02
C TRP A 112 23.78 -2.58 28.98
N TYR A 113 24.57 -1.55 28.65
CA TYR A 113 25.76 -1.71 27.80
C TYR A 113 26.83 -2.59 28.45
N LEU A 114 27.01 -2.51 29.77
CA LEU A 114 27.90 -3.41 30.51
C LEU A 114 27.40 -4.85 30.45
N GLU A 115 26.09 -5.07 30.63
CA GLU A 115 25.48 -6.40 30.50
C GLU A 115 25.69 -6.99 29.09
N MET A 116 25.47 -6.19 28.04
CA MET A 116 25.77 -6.56 26.66
C MET A 116 27.24 -6.97 26.50
N PHE A 117 28.15 -6.11 26.95
CA PHE A 117 29.58 -6.32 26.81
C PHE A 117 30.01 -7.66 27.43
N VAL A 118 29.50 -7.97 28.62
CA VAL A 118 29.82 -9.21 29.33
C VAL A 118 29.18 -10.44 28.67
N LYS A 119 27.91 -10.39 28.28
CA LYS A 119 27.14 -11.59 27.87
C LYS A 119 27.27 -11.94 26.39
N ILE A 120 27.42 -10.95 25.51
CA ILE A 120 27.39 -11.17 24.05
C ILE A 120 28.48 -12.13 23.57
N PRO A 121 29.76 -12.04 23.98
CA PRO A 121 30.81 -12.97 23.54
C PRO A 121 30.54 -14.45 23.88
N TYR A 122 29.67 -14.68 24.87
CA TYR A 122 29.26 -16.02 25.29
C TYR A 122 27.95 -16.49 24.64
N GLY A 123 27.26 -15.63 23.89
CA GLY A 123 25.97 -15.95 23.27
C GLY A 123 24.84 -16.09 24.28
N THR A 124 24.99 -15.48 25.46
CA THR A 124 24.00 -15.54 26.56
C THR A 124 23.18 -14.25 26.69
N PHE A 125 23.45 -13.25 25.84
CA PHE A 125 22.68 -12.03 25.80
C PHE A 125 21.38 -12.25 25.00
N GLN A 126 20.26 -11.82 25.56
CA GLN A 126 18.95 -12.02 24.95
C GLN A 126 18.86 -11.28 23.61
N GLY A 127 18.60 -12.01 22.52
CA GLY A 127 18.47 -11.44 21.18
C GLY A 127 19.75 -11.39 20.34
N VAL A 128 20.87 -11.95 20.82
CA VAL A 128 22.07 -12.22 20.02
C VAL A 128 22.32 -13.72 20.06
N HIS A 129 22.18 -14.39 18.91
CA HIS A 129 22.35 -15.84 18.82
C HIS A 129 23.77 -16.19 18.38
N LYS A 130 24.29 -17.29 18.91
CA LYS A 130 25.61 -17.84 18.58
C LYS A 130 25.46 -19.21 17.93
N GLU A 131 25.75 -19.32 16.62
CA GLU A 131 25.63 -20.54 15.83
C GLU A 131 26.91 -20.82 15.04
N ALA A 132 27.61 -21.92 15.31
CA ALA A 132 28.96 -22.19 14.78
C ALA A 132 30.01 -21.08 15.03
N GLY A 133 29.59 -19.98 15.66
CA GLY A 133 30.29 -19.08 16.56
C GLY A 133 30.59 -17.63 16.13
N SER A 134 30.11 -16.97 15.07
CA SER A 134 28.81 -17.05 14.42
C SER A 134 27.80 -16.26 15.23
N PHE A 135 27.96 -14.94 15.37
CA PHE A 135 27.03 -14.09 16.11
C PHE A 135 26.12 -13.34 15.14
N HIS A 136 24.86 -13.18 15.54
CA HIS A 136 23.88 -12.44 14.76
C HIS A 136 22.73 -11.95 15.65
N PRO A 137 22.27 -10.69 15.48
CA PRO A 137 21.10 -10.19 16.19
C PRO A 137 19.81 -10.83 15.66
N SER A 138 18.85 -11.04 16.54
CA SER A 138 17.52 -11.55 16.20
C SER A 138 16.66 -10.43 15.60
N VAL A 139 16.78 -10.25 14.27
CA VAL A 139 16.11 -9.19 13.51
C VAL A 139 14.90 -9.68 12.71
N LYS A 140 13.98 -8.77 12.40
CA LYS A 140 12.82 -8.99 11.51
C LYS A 140 13.29 -9.20 10.06
N THR A 141 14.16 -8.31 9.58
CA THR A 141 14.71 -8.35 8.22
C THR A 141 16.21 -8.07 8.24
N GLN A 142 17.00 -8.77 7.42
CA GLN A 142 18.41 -8.42 7.26
C GLN A 142 18.52 -7.20 6.34
N ASN A 143 18.81 -6.03 6.90
CA ASN A 143 19.08 -4.81 6.14
C ASN A 143 20.57 -4.45 6.14
N LEU A 144 20.95 -3.64 5.16
CA LEU A 144 22.35 -3.26 4.94
C LEU A 144 22.87 -2.34 6.07
N ALA A 145 22.01 -1.48 6.63
CA ALA A 145 22.38 -0.60 7.75
C ALA A 145 22.76 -1.38 9.02
N VAL A 146 21.95 -2.36 9.45
CA VAL A 146 22.31 -3.21 10.59
C VAL A 146 23.58 -3.98 10.29
N SER A 147 23.69 -4.56 9.09
CA SER A 147 24.88 -5.33 8.68
C SER A 147 26.16 -4.48 8.56
N ALA A 148 26.05 -3.17 8.34
CA ALA A 148 27.21 -2.27 8.30
C ALA A 148 27.59 -1.72 9.69
N ALA A 149 26.73 -1.89 10.71
CA ALA A 149 26.93 -1.30 12.03
C ALA A 149 28.04 -1.97 12.85
N GLY A 150 28.16 -3.30 12.80
CA GLY A 150 29.26 -4.04 13.44
C GLY A 150 30.64 -3.63 12.93
N PRO A 151 30.90 -3.69 11.60
CA PRO A 151 32.15 -3.20 11.01
C PRO A 151 32.45 -1.74 11.34
N ARG A 152 31.42 -0.88 11.39
CA ARG A 152 31.57 0.52 11.81
C ARG A 152 32.02 0.63 13.26
N ALA A 153 31.47 -0.18 14.16
CA ALA A 153 31.88 -0.23 15.57
C ALA A 153 33.34 -0.68 15.71
N SER A 154 33.76 -1.72 14.96
CA SER A 154 35.15 -2.19 14.93
C SER A 154 36.12 -1.15 14.38
N LYS A 155 35.73 -0.40 13.35
CA LYS A 155 36.53 0.73 12.86
C LYS A 155 36.75 1.78 13.96
N VAL A 156 35.70 2.17 14.68
CA VAL A 156 35.80 3.15 15.78
C VAL A 156 36.68 2.60 16.89
N LEU A 157 36.50 1.32 17.28
CA LEU A 157 37.35 0.64 18.27
C LEU A 157 38.83 0.64 17.86
N SER A 158 39.11 0.36 16.59
CA SER A 158 40.46 0.43 16.04
C SER A 158 41.05 1.84 16.17
N GLN A 159 40.28 2.88 15.80
CA GLN A 159 40.75 4.27 15.87
C GLN A 159 41.10 4.71 17.30
N ILE A 160 40.31 4.31 18.30
CA ILE A 160 40.53 4.69 19.70
C ILE A 160 41.57 3.84 20.42
N ALA A 161 41.92 2.65 19.92
CA ALA A 161 42.84 1.73 20.60
C ALA A 161 44.18 1.57 19.87
N PHE A 162 44.18 1.49 18.54
CA PHE A 162 45.37 1.14 17.77
C PHE A 162 46.46 2.23 17.83
N LEU A 163 46.13 3.47 17.42
CA LEU A 163 47.09 4.58 17.43
C LEU A 163 47.53 4.96 18.86
N PRO A 164 46.62 5.07 19.85
CA PRO A 164 47.03 5.31 21.24
C PRO A 164 47.88 4.18 21.80
N GLY A 165 47.61 2.92 21.42
CA GLY A 165 48.42 1.77 21.81
C GLY A 165 49.86 1.89 21.31
N ILE A 166 50.06 2.25 20.04
CA ILE A 166 51.39 2.51 19.47
C ILE A 166 52.07 3.67 20.21
N ALA A 167 51.37 4.77 20.44
CA ALA A 167 51.94 5.94 21.13
C ALA A 167 52.40 5.60 22.55
N LEU A 168 51.62 4.81 23.30
CA LEU A 168 51.98 4.36 24.65
C LEU A 168 53.16 3.38 24.63
N ILE A 169 53.22 2.48 23.66
CA ILE A 169 54.39 1.60 23.48
C ILE A 169 55.65 2.44 23.26
N LEU A 170 55.62 3.37 22.30
CA LEU A 170 56.77 4.21 21.97
C LEU A 170 57.19 5.10 23.15
N LEU A 171 56.23 5.72 23.83
CA LEU A 171 56.49 6.54 25.01
C LEU A 171 57.05 5.70 26.15
N GLY A 172 56.50 4.50 26.39
CA GLY A 172 56.96 3.59 27.42
C GLY A 172 58.37 3.08 27.17
N LEU A 173 58.73 2.79 25.91
CA LEU A 173 60.07 2.41 25.51
C LEU A 173 61.06 3.59 25.64
N TYR A 174 60.65 4.79 25.20
CA TYR A 174 61.49 5.99 25.27
C TYR A 174 61.74 6.45 26.72
N ALA A 175 60.68 6.50 27.53
CA ALA A 175 60.74 6.95 28.92
C ALA A 175 61.08 5.82 29.91
N THR A 176 61.38 4.61 29.43
CA THR A 176 61.65 3.41 30.25
C THR A 176 60.56 3.17 31.31
N PHE A 177 59.29 3.31 30.93
CA PHE A 177 58.14 3.15 31.81
C PHE A 177 57.36 1.87 31.44
N PRO A 178 57.61 0.73 32.10
CA PRO A 178 57.07 -0.58 31.70
C PRO A 178 55.54 -0.62 31.69
N ALA A 179 54.89 0.10 32.61
CA ALA A 179 53.43 0.17 32.68
C ALA A 179 52.81 0.77 31.41
N ALA A 180 53.45 1.77 30.78
CA ALA A 180 52.99 2.31 29.49
C ALA A 180 53.17 1.30 28.35
N VAL A 181 54.24 0.49 28.37
CA VAL A 181 54.43 -0.59 27.39
C VAL A 181 53.32 -1.63 27.51
N TYR A 182 52.97 -2.10 28.72
CA TYR A 182 51.88 -3.06 28.90
C TYR A 182 50.50 -2.48 28.54
N ALA A 183 50.20 -1.25 28.96
CA ALA A 183 48.96 -0.57 28.58
C ALA A 183 48.87 -0.38 27.06
N GLY A 184 49.99 0.00 26.43
CA GLY A 184 50.10 0.15 24.99
C GLY A 184 49.95 -1.17 24.24
N ARG A 185 50.54 -2.27 24.74
CA ARG A 185 50.36 -3.63 24.19
C ARG A 185 48.91 -4.08 24.21
N LEU A 186 48.19 -3.84 25.31
CA LEU A 186 46.77 -4.18 25.41
C LEU A 186 45.94 -3.40 24.38
N LEU A 187 46.12 -2.08 24.31
CA LEU A 187 45.39 -1.23 23.36
C LEU A 187 45.76 -1.55 21.90
N PHE A 188 47.03 -1.83 21.62
CA PHE A 188 47.48 -2.28 20.30
C PHE A 188 46.81 -3.59 19.91
N THR A 189 46.77 -4.57 20.82
CA THR A 189 46.15 -5.89 20.58
C THR A 189 44.66 -5.73 20.29
N ILE A 190 43.94 -4.93 21.09
CA ILE A 190 42.52 -4.63 20.83
C ILE A 190 42.36 -3.95 19.47
N GLY A 191 43.18 -2.93 19.19
CA GLY A 191 43.04 -2.07 18.02
C GLY A 191 43.40 -2.75 16.69
N VAL A 192 44.39 -3.65 16.68
CA VAL A 192 44.80 -4.40 15.48
C VAL A 192 43.79 -5.48 15.13
N VAL A 193 43.19 -6.13 16.13
CA VAL A 193 42.10 -7.10 15.92
C VAL A 193 40.89 -6.37 15.37
N ALA A 194 40.53 -5.20 15.92
CA ALA A 194 39.42 -4.37 15.45
C ALA A 194 39.64 -3.87 14.01
N LEU A 195 40.91 -3.56 13.68
CA LEU A 195 41.31 -3.16 12.33
C LEU A 195 41.11 -4.30 11.33
N PHE A 196 41.61 -5.49 11.65
CA PHE A 196 41.46 -6.65 10.78
C PHE A 196 40.03 -7.13 10.69
N ASP A 197 39.26 -7.02 11.75
CA ASP A 197 37.83 -7.27 11.72
C ASP A 197 37.13 -6.33 10.72
N PHE A 198 37.36 -5.01 10.83
CA PHE A 198 36.83 -4.04 9.86
C PHE A 198 37.28 -4.29 8.42
N LEU A 199 38.52 -4.73 8.19
CA LEU A 199 39.08 -4.95 6.86
C LEU A 199 38.69 -6.31 6.24
N LEU A 200 38.48 -7.36 7.05
CA LEU A 200 38.39 -8.74 6.59
C LEU A 200 37.02 -9.40 6.84
N SER A 201 36.28 -9.05 7.89
CA SER A 201 35.04 -9.78 8.23
C SER A 201 33.82 -9.35 7.43
N ASP A 202 33.77 -8.08 6.97
CA ASP A 202 32.57 -7.53 6.31
C ASP A 202 32.83 -6.27 5.44
N SER A 203 34.04 -6.16 4.85
CA SER A 203 34.44 -4.98 4.05
C SER A 203 33.49 -4.70 2.87
N GLY A 204 32.84 -5.73 2.33
CA GLY A 204 31.83 -5.61 1.28
C GLY A 204 30.56 -4.87 1.74
N LYS A 205 30.03 -5.15 2.93
CA LYS A 205 28.74 -4.58 3.38
C LYS A 205 28.86 -3.13 3.82
N TYR A 206 29.92 -2.78 4.56
CA TYR A 206 30.18 -1.38 4.92
C TYR A 206 30.54 -0.53 3.70
N LYS A 207 31.34 -1.07 2.76
CA LYS A 207 31.64 -0.39 1.49
C LYS A 207 30.37 -0.21 0.65
N ALA A 208 29.55 -1.26 0.48
CA ALA A 208 28.28 -1.19 -0.25
C ALA A 208 27.31 -0.18 0.39
N PHE A 209 27.21 -0.13 1.71
CA PHE A 209 26.40 0.88 2.41
C PHE A 209 26.88 2.30 2.11
N ARG A 210 28.20 2.53 2.19
CA ARG A 210 28.80 3.84 1.90
C ARG A 210 28.72 4.23 0.43
N GLU A 211 28.87 3.28 -0.48
CA GLU A 211 28.74 3.47 -1.92
C GLU A 211 27.30 3.83 -2.27
N ARG A 212 26.32 3.08 -1.76
CA ARG A 212 24.90 3.43 -1.89
C ARG A 212 24.58 4.82 -1.33
N GLN A 213 25.11 5.18 -0.15
CA GLN A 213 24.93 6.53 0.39
C GLN A 213 25.58 7.60 -0.49
N ARG A 214 26.75 7.33 -1.08
CA ARG A 214 27.42 8.24 -2.00
C ARG A 214 26.65 8.38 -3.32
N GLU A 215 26.15 7.29 -3.88
CA GLU A 215 25.33 7.30 -5.09
C GLU A 215 24.04 8.07 -4.87
N ALA A 216 23.35 7.82 -3.75
CA ALA A 216 22.15 8.57 -3.37
C ALA A 216 22.48 10.07 -3.22
N ALA A 217 23.55 10.42 -2.50
CA ALA A 217 23.98 11.81 -2.35
C ALA A 217 24.40 12.46 -3.67
N ALA A 218 25.05 11.71 -4.57
CA ALA A 218 25.44 12.18 -5.90
C ALA A 218 24.20 12.47 -6.76
N LYS A 219 23.26 11.53 -6.84
CA LYS A 219 21.98 11.73 -7.53
C LYS A 219 21.21 12.92 -6.97
N MET A 220 21.11 13.04 -5.65
CA MET A 220 20.49 14.21 -5.01
C MET A 220 21.20 15.51 -5.41
N SER A 221 22.53 15.51 -5.46
CA SER A 221 23.30 16.69 -5.87
C SER A 221 23.12 17.03 -7.35
N GLU A 222 23.03 16.03 -8.23
CA GLU A 222 22.76 16.20 -9.67
C GLU A 222 21.34 16.76 -9.90
N VAL A 223 20.34 16.20 -9.22
CA VAL A 223 18.95 16.68 -9.22
C VAL A 223 18.90 18.15 -8.79
N ARG A 224 19.58 18.50 -7.68
CA ARG A 224 19.66 19.88 -7.17
C ARG A 224 20.48 20.82 -8.05
N ALA A 225 21.44 20.30 -8.83
CA ALA A 225 22.29 21.09 -9.72
C ALA A 225 21.70 21.28 -11.13
N ALA A 226 20.86 20.34 -11.58
CA ALA A 226 20.09 20.44 -12.82
C ALA A 226 18.94 21.45 -12.72
N GLU A 227 18.61 21.89 -11.50
CA GLU A 227 17.81 23.09 -11.26
C GLU A 227 18.69 24.34 -11.33
N PRO A 228 18.28 25.43 -12.01
CA PRO A 228 19.05 26.66 -12.02
C PRO A 228 19.19 27.19 -10.58
N ILE A 229 20.45 27.14 -10.11
CA ILE A 229 20.93 27.53 -8.79
C ILE A 229 20.53 28.98 -8.50
N SER A 230 19.59 29.16 -7.58
CA SER A 230 19.52 30.35 -6.74
C SER A 230 19.76 29.86 -5.30
N ALA A 231 21.01 29.99 -4.88
CA ALA A 231 21.52 29.58 -3.60
C ALA A 231 21.04 30.51 -2.46
N THR A 232 19.74 30.48 -2.16
CA THR A 232 19.12 30.99 -0.92
C THR A 232 17.74 30.33 -0.79
N GLN A 233 17.69 29.07 -0.34
CA GLN A 233 16.40 28.38 -0.12
C GLN A 233 16.01 28.43 1.37
N GLU A 234 15.51 29.59 1.80
CA GLU A 234 14.20 29.58 2.45
C GLU A 234 13.17 29.49 1.30
N SER A 235 12.31 28.46 1.34
CA SER A 235 11.07 28.32 0.58
C SER A 235 11.06 28.93 -0.84
N ARG A 236 11.50 28.18 -1.85
CA ARG A 236 10.93 28.41 -3.18
C ARG A 236 9.56 27.70 -3.19
N PRO A 237 8.44 28.41 -3.32
CA PRO A 237 7.12 27.81 -3.19
C PRO A 237 6.90 26.83 -4.32
N VAL A 238 6.49 25.61 -3.94
CA VAL A 238 5.83 24.64 -4.83
C VAL A 238 4.81 25.42 -5.69
N LYS A 239 4.68 25.10 -6.98
CA LYS A 239 3.61 25.69 -7.82
C LYS A 239 2.63 24.61 -8.26
N PRO A 240 1.80 24.06 -7.34
CA PRO A 240 0.86 23.00 -7.68
C PRO A 240 -0.10 23.40 -8.80
N SER A 241 -0.46 24.70 -8.91
CA SER A 241 -1.34 25.20 -9.97
C SER A 241 -0.82 24.97 -11.39
N GLU A 242 0.48 25.16 -11.62
CA GLU A 242 1.11 24.90 -12.92
C GLU A 242 1.15 23.39 -13.22
N LEU A 243 1.29 22.59 -12.18
CA LEU A 243 1.39 21.14 -12.24
C LEU A 243 0.04 20.44 -12.42
N ARG A 244 -1.01 20.92 -11.74
CA ARG A 244 -2.40 20.54 -12.00
C ARG A 244 -2.82 20.95 -13.39
N ARG A 245 -2.44 22.15 -13.82
CA ARG A 245 -2.60 22.56 -15.22
C ARG A 245 -1.85 21.58 -16.13
N LYS A 246 -0.62 21.16 -15.77
CA LYS A 246 0.14 20.17 -16.53
C LYS A 246 -0.59 18.81 -16.60
N LEU A 247 -1.15 18.31 -15.50
CA LEU A 247 -1.95 17.08 -15.48
C LEU A 247 -3.19 17.18 -16.38
N ARG A 248 -3.85 18.34 -16.41
CA ARG A 248 -5.04 18.58 -17.25
C ARG A 248 -4.71 18.77 -18.73
N LEU A 249 -3.60 19.42 -19.05
CA LEU A 249 -3.18 19.73 -20.43
C LEU A 249 -2.30 18.65 -21.06
N HIS A 250 -1.54 17.91 -20.26
CA HIS A 250 -0.64 16.87 -20.71
C HIS A 250 -1.06 15.51 -20.14
N ARG A 251 -0.92 14.49 -20.97
CA ARG A 251 -1.25 13.11 -20.63
C ARG A 251 0.05 12.30 -20.59
N LEU A 252 0.05 11.23 -19.80
CA LEU A 252 1.20 10.33 -19.70
C LEU A 252 1.58 9.79 -21.09
N GLN A 253 0.58 9.36 -21.84
CA GLN A 253 0.69 9.01 -23.24
C GLN A 253 -0.57 9.43 -23.98
N GLU A 254 -0.39 9.80 -25.23
CA GLU A 254 -1.44 10.21 -26.15
C GLU A 254 -1.22 9.52 -27.49
N LEU A 255 -2.31 9.02 -28.08
CA LEU A 255 -2.27 8.40 -29.39
C LEU A 255 -3.52 8.81 -30.18
N GLU A 256 -3.30 9.31 -31.39
CA GLU A 256 -4.34 9.50 -32.38
C GLU A 256 -4.60 8.17 -33.11
N LEU A 257 -5.85 7.71 -33.06
CA LEU A 257 -6.34 6.53 -33.75
C LEU A 257 -6.54 6.80 -35.24
N PRO A 258 -6.60 5.76 -36.10
CA PRO A 258 -6.84 5.93 -37.54
C PRO A 258 -8.15 6.65 -37.90
N ASP A 259 -9.13 6.67 -37.00
CA ASP A 259 -10.41 7.37 -37.17
C ASP A 259 -10.38 8.84 -36.67
N GLY A 260 -9.19 9.35 -36.30
CA GLY A 260 -8.96 10.71 -35.80
C GLY A 260 -9.30 10.92 -34.32
N LYS A 261 -9.78 9.89 -33.62
CA LYS A 261 -10.02 9.98 -32.17
C LYS A 261 -8.70 9.90 -31.41
N ILE A 262 -8.63 10.58 -30.28
CA ILE A 262 -7.46 10.55 -29.40
C ILE A 262 -7.76 9.68 -28.18
N VAL A 263 -6.84 8.77 -27.87
CA VAL A 263 -6.88 7.96 -26.65
C VAL A 263 -5.69 8.28 -25.76
N PHE A 264 -5.90 8.16 -24.46
CA PHE A 264 -4.92 8.54 -23.45
C PHE A 264 -4.67 7.40 -22.49
N ALA A 265 -3.41 7.27 -22.05
CA ALA A 265 -3.09 6.47 -20.90
C ALA A 265 -3.33 7.32 -19.62
N PRO A 266 -4.13 6.84 -18.64
CA PRO A 266 -4.39 7.60 -17.42
C PRO A 266 -3.13 7.74 -16.54
N TRP A 267 -3.03 8.76 -15.70
CA TRP A 267 -1.92 8.83 -14.73
C TRP A 267 -2.05 7.72 -13.67
N GLU A 268 -0.94 7.10 -13.28
CA GLU A 268 -0.93 6.10 -12.22
C GLU A 268 -1.01 6.76 -10.84
N PHE A 269 -2.14 6.59 -10.14
CA PHE A 269 -2.30 6.93 -8.73
C PHE A 269 -1.84 5.75 -7.88
N ARG A 270 -0.51 5.64 -7.71
CA ARG A 270 0.11 4.43 -7.14
C ARG A 270 0.17 4.46 -5.62
N ASN A 271 -0.75 3.77 -4.95
CA ASN A 271 -0.71 3.57 -3.50
C ASN A 271 0.63 2.95 -3.08
N SER A 272 1.41 3.72 -2.32
CA SER A 272 2.81 3.39 -2.00
C SER A 272 3.08 3.34 -0.51
N ILE A 273 2.40 4.16 0.30
CA ILE A 273 2.43 4.12 1.77
C ILE A 273 0.99 4.13 2.26
N GLN A 274 0.66 3.28 3.25
CA GLN A 274 -0.70 3.07 3.76
C GLN A 274 -0.80 3.33 5.26
N GLY A 275 -1.99 3.78 5.67
CA GLY A 275 -2.38 4.01 7.05
C GLY A 275 -3.86 3.74 7.29
N GLY A 276 -4.49 4.53 8.15
CA GLY A 276 -5.92 4.48 8.43
C GLY A 276 -6.43 3.09 8.81
N ARG A 277 -7.68 2.79 8.41
CA ARG A 277 -8.33 1.50 8.64
C ARG A 277 -7.66 0.34 7.89
N HIS A 278 -6.95 0.62 6.79
CA HIS A 278 -6.23 -0.40 6.00
C HIS A 278 -5.12 -1.12 6.77
N THR A 279 -4.62 -0.52 7.85
CA THR A 279 -3.44 -1.01 8.58
C THR A 279 -3.73 -1.37 10.03
N GLU A 280 -4.99 -1.37 10.47
CA GLU A 280 -5.36 -1.58 11.88
C GLU A 280 -4.78 -2.88 12.45
N GLU A 281 -4.90 -3.98 11.71
CA GLU A 281 -4.42 -5.29 12.12
C GLU A 281 -2.90 -5.46 11.95
N MET A 282 -2.22 -4.52 11.27
CA MET A 282 -0.79 -4.63 10.93
C MET A 282 0.11 -3.73 11.79
N GLY A 283 -0.42 -2.74 12.52
CA GLY A 283 0.36 -1.94 13.47
C GLY A 283 1.10 -0.72 12.89
N GLY A 284 0.65 -0.18 11.75
CA GLY A 284 1.03 1.17 11.32
C GLY A 284 0.52 2.27 12.27
N ASN A 285 1.04 3.50 12.16
CA ASN A 285 0.61 4.62 13.03
C ASN A 285 0.10 5.86 12.28
N LEU A 286 -0.04 5.77 10.96
CA LEU A 286 -0.65 6.82 10.14
C LEU A 286 -2.18 6.70 10.21
N SER A 287 -2.86 7.83 10.41
CA SER A 287 -4.33 7.92 10.41
C SER A 287 -4.88 8.17 9.01
N PHE A 288 -4.13 8.86 8.14
CA PHE A 288 -4.48 8.96 6.72
C PHE A 288 -4.32 7.61 6.01
N GLN A 289 -5.21 7.33 5.06
CA GLN A 289 -5.35 6.00 4.49
C GLN A 289 -4.31 5.68 3.42
N GLU A 290 -4.05 6.61 2.48
CA GLU A 290 -3.06 6.39 1.42
C GLU A 290 -2.20 7.62 1.11
N LEU A 291 -0.94 7.34 0.78
CA LEU A 291 -0.02 8.26 0.14
C LEU A 291 0.53 7.58 -1.12
N MET A 292 0.40 8.29 -2.23
CA MET A 292 0.62 7.78 -3.58
C MET A 292 1.75 8.54 -4.29
N PHE A 293 2.51 7.84 -5.13
CA PHE A 293 3.43 8.47 -6.08
C PHE A 293 2.75 8.62 -7.44
N LEU A 294 2.89 9.80 -8.05
CA LEU A 294 2.46 10.14 -9.41
C LEU A 294 3.68 10.44 -10.29
N PRO A 295 4.13 9.51 -11.16
CA PRO A 295 5.31 9.70 -12.02
C PRO A 295 4.97 10.53 -13.27
N LEU A 296 5.21 11.84 -13.26
CA LEU A 296 4.76 12.79 -14.28
C LEU A 296 5.62 12.89 -15.54
N THR A 297 6.84 12.33 -15.52
CA THR A 297 7.79 12.39 -16.64
C THR A 297 8.09 11.04 -17.24
N ALA A 298 7.39 9.99 -16.80
CA ALA A 298 7.47 8.68 -17.42
C ALA A 298 7.00 8.78 -18.89
N LYS A 299 7.75 8.19 -19.81
CA LYS A 299 7.45 8.20 -21.25
C LYS A 299 6.28 7.28 -21.63
N ASP A 300 6.06 6.26 -20.81
CA ASP A 300 5.07 5.21 -21.02
C ASP A 300 4.66 4.56 -19.70
N TYR A 301 3.57 3.79 -19.73
CA TYR A 301 3.07 3.05 -18.56
C TYR A 301 4.10 2.06 -18.00
N ILE A 302 5.00 1.52 -18.82
CA ILE A 302 6.04 0.59 -18.37
C ILE A 302 7.07 1.34 -17.52
N GLU A 303 7.48 2.52 -17.96
CA GLU A 303 8.34 3.41 -17.20
C GLU A 303 7.66 3.93 -15.94
N ALA A 304 6.38 4.28 -15.99
CA ALA A 304 5.62 4.70 -14.81
C ALA A 304 5.66 3.62 -13.71
N GLN A 305 5.43 2.35 -14.06
CA GLN A 305 5.56 1.21 -13.15
C GLN A 305 6.99 1.01 -12.65
N ARG A 306 8.00 1.17 -13.52
CA ARG A 306 9.41 1.08 -13.11
C ARG A 306 9.75 2.15 -12.07
N VAL A 307 9.33 3.39 -12.30
CA VAL A 307 9.58 4.53 -11.40
C VAL A 307 8.92 4.30 -10.05
N THR A 308 7.63 3.94 -10.03
CA THR A 308 6.90 3.73 -8.77
C THR A 308 7.48 2.55 -7.96
N ASN A 309 7.88 1.46 -8.61
CA ASN A 309 8.57 0.34 -7.94
C ASN A 309 9.93 0.74 -7.36
N MET A 310 10.70 1.56 -8.08
CA MET A 310 11.97 2.10 -7.57
C MET A 310 11.74 2.95 -6.32
N LEU A 311 10.76 3.86 -6.37
CA LEU A 311 10.42 4.75 -5.26
C LEU A 311 9.93 3.98 -4.03
N GLN A 312 9.02 3.01 -4.21
CA GLN A 312 8.52 2.19 -3.11
C GLN A 312 9.66 1.38 -2.46
N THR A 313 10.51 0.74 -3.28
CA THR A 313 11.68 0.00 -2.78
C THR A 313 12.62 0.91 -2.03
N ARG A 314 12.84 2.15 -2.52
CA ARG A 314 13.72 3.11 -1.86
C ARG A 314 13.12 3.62 -0.54
N ALA A 315 11.82 3.89 -0.51
CA ALA A 315 11.12 4.27 0.71
C ALA A 315 11.22 3.19 1.79
N ILE A 316 11.08 1.90 1.45
CA ILE A 316 11.30 0.79 2.38
C ILE A 316 12.72 0.82 2.96
N GLN A 317 13.73 1.04 2.12
CA GLN A 317 15.12 1.13 2.57
C GLN A 317 15.34 2.33 3.51
N ILE A 318 14.80 3.50 3.17
CA ILE A 318 14.88 4.69 4.04
C ILE A 318 14.23 4.39 5.39
N ILE A 319 13.04 3.78 5.41
CA ILE A 319 12.33 3.40 6.63
C ILE A 319 13.16 2.42 7.47
N GLN A 320 13.78 1.41 6.84
CA GLN A 320 14.59 0.42 7.55
C GLN A 320 15.93 0.98 8.07
N ASP A 321 16.47 2.00 7.42
CA ASP A 321 17.80 2.55 7.73
C ASP A 321 17.74 3.78 8.67
N THR A 322 16.55 4.29 8.97
CA THR A 322 16.33 5.53 9.73
C THR A 322 15.83 5.25 11.15
N GLU A 323 16.44 5.90 12.14
CA GLU A 323 16.01 5.80 13.54
C GLU A 323 14.58 6.35 13.75
N GLY A 324 13.80 5.63 14.55
CA GLY A 324 12.40 5.98 14.82
C GLY A 324 11.40 5.58 13.71
N LEU A 325 11.87 4.96 12.63
CA LEU A 325 11.01 4.38 11.60
C LEU A 325 11.03 2.85 11.70
N ASN A 326 9.89 2.21 11.42
CA ASN A 326 9.78 0.75 11.47
C ASN A 326 8.96 0.23 10.30
N PHE A 327 9.58 -0.54 9.41
CA PHE A 327 8.86 -1.27 8.37
C PHE A 327 8.12 -2.45 8.98
N VAL A 328 6.82 -2.53 8.73
CA VAL A 328 5.97 -3.64 9.18
C VAL A 328 5.79 -4.65 8.06
N GLY A 329 5.40 -4.19 6.87
CA GLY A 329 5.05 -5.06 5.76
C GLY A 329 4.40 -4.33 4.60
N ILE A 330 3.76 -5.09 3.73
CA ILE A 330 2.97 -4.58 2.61
C ILE A 330 1.49 -4.87 2.89
N GLY A 331 0.65 -3.85 2.75
CA GLY A 331 -0.78 -3.95 3.03
C GLY A 331 -1.57 -4.66 1.92
N LEU A 332 -2.87 -4.86 2.14
CA LEU A 332 -3.75 -5.58 1.21
C LEU A 332 -3.83 -4.94 -0.18
N GLU A 333 -3.61 -3.63 -0.28
CA GLU A 333 -3.61 -2.90 -1.54
C GLU A 333 -2.20 -2.68 -2.11
N GLY A 334 -1.16 -3.24 -1.50
CA GLY A 334 0.20 -3.26 -2.05
C GLY A 334 1.12 -2.09 -1.67
N GLY A 335 0.71 -1.24 -0.74
CA GLY A 335 1.48 -0.12 -0.19
C GLY A 335 2.20 -0.48 1.11
N ILE A 336 3.17 0.35 1.51
CA ILE A 336 4.02 0.14 2.67
C ILE A 336 3.23 0.40 3.96
N VAL A 337 3.26 -0.56 4.87
CA VAL A 337 2.83 -0.38 6.26
C VAL A 337 4.07 -0.16 7.11
N ALA A 338 4.11 0.97 7.81
CA ALA A 338 5.22 1.31 8.70
C ALA A 338 4.74 2.17 9.87
N SER A 339 5.54 2.20 10.93
CA SER A 339 5.40 3.17 12.02
C SER A 339 6.41 4.30 11.83
N TYR A 340 5.94 5.53 12.00
CA TYR A 340 6.71 6.76 11.83
C TYR A 340 6.72 7.54 13.15
N ALA A 341 7.82 7.47 13.89
CA ALA A 341 8.00 8.36 15.03
C ALA A 341 8.12 9.81 14.55
N ARG A 342 7.42 10.72 15.22
CA ARG A 342 7.47 12.16 14.95
C ARG A 342 8.84 12.72 15.30
N GLU A 343 9.35 13.63 14.45
CA GLU A 343 10.48 14.48 14.79
C GLU A 343 10.04 15.75 15.52
N LYS A 344 11.01 16.45 16.12
CA LYS A 344 10.76 17.73 16.78
C LYS A 344 10.24 18.74 15.75
N GLY A 345 9.00 19.20 15.97
CA GLY A 345 8.31 20.14 15.08
C GLY A 345 7.21 19.50 14.24
N ASP A 346 7.11 18.18 14.21
CA ASP A 346 6.01 17.50 13.53
C ASP A 346 4.72 17.59 14.35
N LEU A 347 3.64 18.01 13.69
CA LEU A 347 2.31 17.95 14.27
C LEU A 347 1.83 16.50 14.37
N LEU A 348 2.10 15.71 13.32
CA LEU A 348 1.51 14.41 13.04
C LEU A 348 2.55 13.45 12.39
N PRO A 349 2.47 12.13 12.59
CA PRO A 349 3.40 11.16 11.97
C PRO A 349 3.35 11.15 10.44
N GLU A 350 2.23 11.56 9.82
CA GLU A 350 2.05 11.75 8.39
C GLU A 350 3.10 12.70 7.79
N GLU A 351 3.53 13.72 8.53
CA GLU A 351 4.56 14.66 8.07
C GLU A 351 5.93 13.98 7.91
N ARG A 352 6.21 12.96 8.72
CA ARG A 352 7.42 12.14 8.60
C ARG A 352 7.32 11.21 7.39
N ALA A 353 6.15 10.63 7.12
CA ALA A 353 5.90 9.82 5.93
C ALA A 353 6.04 10.64 4.64
N LEU A 354 5.53 11.87 4.60
CA LEU A 354 5.71 12.81 3.49
C LEU A 354 7.21 13.09 3.23
N ARG A 355 8.01 13.31 4.28
CA ARG A 355 9.47 13.50 4.13
C ARG A 355 10.16 12.27 3.57
N VAL A 356 9.79 11.07 4.03
CA VAL A 356 10.33 9.81 3.49
C VAL A 356 9.99 9.67 2.00
N ALA A 357 8.75 9.99 1.60
CA ALA A 357 8.34 9.94 0.21
C ALA A 357 9.14 10.92 -0.67
N VAL A 358 9.32 12.16 -0.22
CA VAL A 358 10.15 13.16 -0.93
C VAL A 358 11.62 12.73 -1.00
N GLN A 359 12.18 12.22 0.09
CA GLN A 359 13.55 11.70 0.11
C GLN A 359 13.72 10.54 -0.89
N ALA A 360 12.74 9.63 -0.97
CA ALA A 360 12.78 8.54 -1.94
C ALA A 360 12.79 9.06 -3.39
N ILE A 361 12.03 10.11 -3.70
CA ILE A 361 12.04 10.78 -5.01
C ILE A 361 13.44 11.31 -5.33
N GLU A 362 14.02 12.11 -4.44
CA GLU A 362 15.34 12.72 -4.64
C GLU A 362 16.45 11.65 -4.78
N GLU A 363 16.49 10.65 -3.90
CA GLU A 363 17.53 9.61 -3.90
C GLU A 363 17.42 8.65 -5.09
N CYS A 364 16.24 8.53 -5.70
CA CYS A 364 16.07 7.83 -6.97
C CYS A 364 16.54 8.63 -8.19
N GLY A 365 16.88 9.91 -8.02
CA GLY A 365 17.35 10.79 -9.10
C GLY A 365 16.23 11.54 -9.82
N PHE A 366 15.05 11.68 -9.19
CA PHE A 366 13.91 12.42 -9.72
C PHE A 366 13.75 13.76 -8.98
N VAL A 367 13.27 14.78 -9.68
CA VAL A 367 12.91 16.09 -9.10
C VAL A 367 11.47 16.05 -8.56
N PRO A 368 11.26 16.25 -7.24
CA PRO A 368 9.93 16.47 -6.68
C PRO A 368 9.23 17.67 -7.35
N ASP A 369 7.91 17.63 -7.53
CA ASP A 369 7.11 18.70 -8.18
C ASP A 369 7.32 18.85 -9.71
N ARG A 370 8.22 18.06 -10.30
CA ARG A 370 8.46 18.04 -11.76
C ARG A 370 8.33 16.64 -12.35
N ASP A 371 9.11 15.72 -11.80
CA ASP A 371 9.25 14.35 -12.31
C ASP A 371 8.30 13.40 -11.60
N VAL A 372 8.16 13.55 -10.28
CA VAL A 372 7.26 12.75 -9.44
C VAL A 372 6.58 13.64 -8.41
N CYS A 373 5.28 13.43 -8.22
CA CYS A 373 4.46 14.17 -7.27
C CYS A 373 3.72 13.22 -6.33
N LEU A 374 3.07 13.79 -5.32
CA LEU A 374 2.33 13.06 -4.30
C LEU A 374 0.82 13.29 -4.46
N ALA A 375 0.06 12.23 -4.22
CA ALA A 375 -1.39 12.30 -4.02
C ALA A 375 -1.73 11.66 -2.68
N LEU A 376 -2.69 12.22 -1.95
CA LEU A 376 -3.12 11.70 -0.65
C LEU A 376 -4.59 11.33 -0.67
N ASP A 377 -4.92 10.28 0.05
CA ASP A 377 -6.28 9.91 0.44
C ASP A 377 -6.34 9.86 1.98
N PRO A 378 -6.69 10.98 2.63
CA PRO A 378 -6.99 11.02 4.04
C PRO A 378 -8.09 10.06 4.51
N ALA A 379 -9.10 9.76 3.70
CA ALA A 379 -10.36 9.10 4.11
C ALA A 379 -10.93 9.74 5.39
N ALA A 380 -11.12 11.06 5.38
CA ALA A 380 -11.36 11.84 6.61
C ALA A 380 -12.68 11.49 7.35
N SER A 381 -13.64 10.86 6.67
CA SER A 381 -14.81 10.23 7.30
C SER A 381 -14.42 9.28 8.44
N GLU A 382 -13.33 8.52 8.28
CA GLU A 382 -12.83 7.59 9.31
C GLU A 382 -12.24 8.32 10.52
N LEU A 383 -11.58 9.46 10.32
CA LEU A 383 -11.09 10.31 11.40
C LEU A 383 -12.25 10.93 12.20
N SER A 384 -13.34 11.30 11.51
CA SER A 384 -14.55 11.80 12.17
C SER A 384 -15.28 10.70 12.92
N ASN A 385 -15.42 9.51 12.33
CA ASN A 385 -15.99 8.35 13.02
C ASN A 385 -15.17 7.98 14.25
N ALA A 386 -13.84 7.96 14.17
CA ALA A 386 -12.97 7.71 15.31
C ALA A 386 -13.16 8.75 16.43
N TYR A 387 -13.41 10.02 16.09
CA TYR A 387 -13.76 11.05 17.07
C TYR A 387 -15.09 10.72 17.77
N ARG A 388 -16.16 10.50 16.99
CA ARG A 388 -17.51 10.18 17.49
C ARG A 388 -17.52 8.93 18.37
N GLU A 389 -16.79 7.90 17.97
CA GLU A 389 -16.63 6.64 18.72
C GLU A 389 -15.94 6.88 20.06
N LYS A 390 -14.90 7.73 20.09
CA LYS A 390 -14.11 8.00 21.29
C LYS A 390 -14.82 8.93 22.27
N THR A 391 -15.54 9.94 21.79
CA THR A 391 -16.20 10.96 22.62
C THR A 391 -17.65 10.61 22.96
N GLY A 392 -18.31 9.80 22.12
CA GLY A 392 -19.75 9.55 22.20
C GLY A 392 -20.61 10.64 21.53
N GLU A 393 -20.00 11.68 20.95
CA GLU A 393 -20.69 12.79 20.29
C GLU A 393 -21.09 12.44 18.86
N LYS A 394 -22.13 11.62 18.69
CA LYS A 394 -22.53 11.04 17.40
C LYS A 394 -22.85 12.06 16.30
N ASP A 395 -23.36 13.23 16.69
CA ASP A 395 -23.79 14.28 15.75
C ASP A 395 -22.70 15.35 15.52
N SER A 396 -21.47 15.11 16.00
CA SER A 396 -20.35 16.04 15.79
C SER A 396 -19.94 16.07 14.32
N ILE A 397 -19.82 17.27 13.76
CA ILE A 397 -19.33 17.53 12.40
C ILE A 397 -18.08 18.41 12.51
N GLY A 398 -17.09 18.17 11.66
CA GLY A 398 -15.89 19.00 11.58
C GLY A 398 -14.86 18.78 12.70
N GLN A 399 -14.88 17.59 13.30
CA GLN A 399 -13.88 17.14 14.28
C GLN A 399 -13.21 15.86 13.78
N TYR A 400 -11.88 15.84 13.76
CA TYR A 400 -11.08 14.78 13.15
C TYR A 400 -10.05 14.26 14.13
N LEU A 401 -10.23 13.02 14.60
CA LEU A 401 -9.29 12.38 15.50
C LEU A 401 -8.21 11.62 14.72
N PHE A 402 -6.95 11.95 14.92
CA PHE A 402 -5.80 11.17 14.44
C PHE A 402 -5.50 10.03 15.43
N TRP A 403 -6.36 8.99 15.43
CA TRP A 403 -6.38 7.95 16.47
C TRP A 403 -5.18 6.99 16.43
N ARG A 404 -4.48 6.93 15.29
CA ARG A 404 -3.36 5.99 15.07
C ARG A 404 -2.03 6.51 15.61
N ALA A 405 -1.92 7.82 15.82
CA ALA A 405 -0.71 8.42 16.36
C ALA A 405 -0.49 8.01 17.83
N GLU A 406 0.77 7.90 18.25
CA GLU A 406 1.12 7.60 19.66
C GLU A 406 0.59 8.65 20.64
N ASP A 407 0.41 9.88 20.16
CA ASP A 407 -0.17 11.02 20.86
C ASP A 407 -1.36 11.51 20.02
N PRO A 408 -2.56 10.90 20.20
CA PRO A 408 -3.72 11.20 19.37
C PRO A 408 -4.13 12.66 19.47
N LYS A 409 -4.35 13.29 18.33
CA LYS A 409 -4.79 14.70 18.25
C LYS A 409 -6.15 14.80 17.60
N VAL A 410 -6.94 15.77 18.07
CA VAL A 410 -8.16 16.19 17.39
C VAL A 410 -7.84 17.49 16.67
N LEU A 411 -8.16 17.55 15.38
CA LEU A 411 -8.15 18.77 14.60
C LEU A 411 -9.57 19.12 14.19
N SER A 412 -9.91 20.40 14.29
CA SER A 412 -11.13 20.96 13.72
C SER A 412 -11.04 21.08 12.19
N THR A 413 -12.17 21.31 11.52
CA THR A 413 -12.20 21.64 10.08
C THR A 413 -11.21 22.74 9.69
N ASP A 414 -11.15 23.84 10.46
CA ASP A 414 -10.26 24.96 10.15
C ASP A 414 -8.78 24.56 10.29
N GLU A 415 -8.44 23.80 11.33
CA GLU A 415 -7.07 23.29 11.52
C GLU A 415 -6.68 22.27 10.44
N MET A 416 -7.63 21.46 9.95
CA MET A 416 -7.43 20.55 8.82
C MET A 416 -7.20 21.33 7.51
N VAL A 417 -7.98 22.38 7.23
CA VAL A 417 -7.75 23.28 6.08
C VAL A 417 -6.35 23.89 6.14
N ASP A 418 -5.96 24.44 7.29
CA ASP A 418 -4.63 25.04 7.50
C ASP A 418 -3.50 24.01 7.37
N LEU A 419 -3.73 22.77 7.81
CA LEU A 419 -2.81 21.66 7.62
C LEU A 419 -2.59 21.38 6.14
N TYR A 420 -3.66 21.21 5.36
CA TYR A 420 -3.58 20.92 3.93
C TYR A 420 -2.91 22.05 3.15
N ILE A 421 -3.28 23.31 3.40
CA ILE A 421 -2.64 24.47 2.74
C ILE A 421 -1.13 24.49 3.04
N ARG A 422 -0.74 24.22 4.30
CA ARG A 422 0.67 24.17 4.69
C ARG A 422 1.41 23.04 3.99
N TRP A 423 0.81 21.86 3.89
CA TRP A 423 1.40 20.70 3.25
C TRP A 423 1.55 20.87 1.75
N VAL A 424 0.53 21.38 1.07
CA VAL A 424 0.55 21.64 -0.38
C VAL A 424 1.61 22.69 -0.74
N LYS A 425 1.84 23.69 0.12
CA LYS A 425 2.94 24.66 -0.06
C LYS A 425 4.34 24.09 0.16
N LYS A 426 4.46 23.02 0.97
CA LYS A 426 5.74 22.47 1.43
C LYS A 426 6.18 21.21 0.67
N TYR A 427 5.23 20.39 0.23
CA TYR A 427 5.43 19.10 -0.40
C TYR A 427 4.79 19.10 -1.79
N PRO A 428 5.26 18.27 -2.74
CA PRO A 428 4.77 18.26 -4.13
C PRO A 428 3.41 17.53 -4.24
N ILE A 429 2.42 17.96 -3.45
CA ILE A 429 1.08 17.36 -3.39
C ILE A 429 0.22 17.98 -4.48
N VAL A 430 -0.33 17.13 -5.36
CA VAL A 430 -1.19 17.56 -6.48
C VAL A 430 -2.63 17.09 -6.34
N SER A 431 -2.93 16.28 -5.33
CA SER A 431 -4.26 15.68 -5.15
C SER A 431 -4.54 15.38 -3.69
N LEU A 432 -5.76 15.68 -3.26
CA LEU A 432 -6.37 15.25 -2.00
C LEU A 432 -7.72 14.59 -2.31
N GLU A 433 -7.88 13.34 -1.92
CA GLU A 433 -9.12 12.55 -1.99
C GLU A 433 -9.77 12.49 -0.60
N ASP A 434 -11.07 12.77 -0.52
CA ASP A 434 -11.83 12.80 0.76
C ASP A 434 -11.09 13.51 1.92
N PRO A 435 -10.69 14.79 1.74
CA PRO A 435 -9.99 15.57 2.77
C PRO A 435 -10.83 15.88 4.01
N PHE A 436 -12.16 15.78 3.92
CA PHE A 436 -13.13 15.98 5.01
C PHE A 436 -14.17 14.87 5.02
N ALA A 437 -14.88 14.72 6.14
CA ALA A 437 -15.98 13.76 6.22
C ALA A 437 -17.09 14.11 5.22
N GLU A 438 -17.85 13.10 4.79
CA GLU A 438 -18.95 13.24 3.81
C GLU A 438 -20.05 14.22 4.24
N ASP A 439 -20.15 14.54 5.54
CA ASP A 439 -21.11 15.48 6.11
C ASP A 439 -20.54 16.88 6.45
N ASP A 440 -19.23 17.10 6.29
CA ASP A 440 -18.56 18.39 6.56
C ASP A 440 -18.46 19.27 5.29
N PHE A 441 -19.61 19.65 4.75
CA PHE A 441 -19.71 20.50 3.55
C PHE A 441 -18.94 21.83 3.67
N GLU A 442 -18.83 22.38 4.89
CA GLU A 442 -18.10 23.62 5.14
C GLU A 442 -16.59 23.43 4.93
N GLY A 443 -16.03 22.30 5.40
CA GLY A 443 -14.64 21.94 5.14
C GLY A 443 -14.33 21.83 3.65
N TRP A 444 -15.17 21.10 2.90
CA TRP A 444 -15.06 20.97 1.44
C TRP A 444 -15.06 22.34 0.74
N LYS A 445 -16.02 23.21 1.06
CA LYS A 445 -16.11 24.57 0.47
C LYS A 445 -14.90 25.43 0.80
N LYS A 446 -14.43 25.40 2.05
CA LYS A 446 -13.24 26.18 2.47
C LYS A 446 -12.00 25.73 1.72
N LEU A 447 -11.79 24.43 1.57
CA LEU A 447 -10.64 23.89 0.84
C LEU A 447 -10.73 24.16 -0.66
N MET A 448 -11.89 23.98 -1.28
CA MET A 448 -12.13 24.33 -2.69
C MET A 448 -11.85 25.80 -2.94
N LYS A 449 -12.34 26.70 -2.09
CA LYS A 449 -12.06 28.14 -2.19
C LYS A 449 -10.56 28.44 -2.08
N ALA A 450 -9.83 27.69 -1.24
CA ALA A 450 -8.41 27.92 -1.02
C ALA A 450 -7.50 27.33 -2.10
N LEU A 451 -7.84 26.15 -2.63
CA LEU A 451 -6.91 25.31 -3.39
C LEU A 451 -7.50 24.74 -4.69
N ASP A 452 -8.72 25.09 -5.11
CA ASP A 452 -9.31 24.53 -6.33
C ASP A 452 -8.35 24.68 -7.49
N HIS A 453 -7.80 25.86 -7.77
CA HIS A 453 -6.89 26.06 -8.91
C HIS A 453 -5.49 25.43 -8.74
N GLU A 454 -5.15 24.94 -7.54
CA GLU A 454 -3.84 24.40 -7.20
C GLU A 454 -3.79 22.87 -7.30
N ILE A 455 -4.79 22.15 -6.78
CA ILE A 455 -4.75 20.68 -6.68
C ILE A 455 -6.08 20.02 -7.08
N LEU A 456 -6.02 18.73 -7.36
CA LEU A 456 -7.22 17.91 -7.51
C LEU A 456 -7.83 17.71 -6.13
N ILE A 457 -9.10 18.07 -5.98
CA ILE A 457 -9.92 17.80 -4.80
C ILE A 457 -10.94 16.77 -5.26
N ILE A 458 -10.67 15.52 -4.87
CA ILE A 458 -11.38 14.34 -5.34
C ILE A 458 -12.45 13.97 -4.32
N GLY A 459 -13.70 13.86 -4.77
CA GLY A 459 -14.76 13.24 -3.97
C GLY A 459 -14.91 11.76 -4.31
N ASP A 460 -14.95 10.92 -3.27
CA ASP A 460 -15.25 9.49 -3.33
C ASP A 460 -16.50 9.16 -2.50
N ASP A 461 -16.40 9.20 -1.16
CA ASP A 461 -17.53 8.96 -0.25
C ASP A 461 -18.68 9.94 -0.53
N LEU A 462 -18.35 11.19 -0.85
CA LEU A 462 -19.32 12.26 -1.11
C LEU A 462 -20.16 12.01 -2.38
N VAL A 463 -19.60 11.33 -3.38
CA VAL A 463 -20.22 11.15 -4.69
C VAL A 463 -20.74 9.74 -4.93
N THR A 464 -20.14 8.70 -4.35
CA THR A 464 -20.57 7.29 -4.52
C THR A 464 -20.80 6.86 -5.98
N THR A 465 -20.10 7.47 -6.94
CA THR A 465 -20.24 7.21 -8.39
C THR A 465 -21.68 7.33 -8.92
N LYS A 466 -22.49 8.25 -8.37
CA LYS A 466 -23.85 8.54 -8.87
C LYS A 466 -23.92 9.85 -9.64
N ASP A 467 -24.70 9.86 -10.71
CA ASP A 467 -24.95 11.06 -11.52
C ASP A 467 -25.52 12.23 -10.69
N THR A 468 -26.48 11.96 -9.82
CA THR A 468 -27.18 12.99 -9.03
C THR A 468 -26.31 13.62 -7.94
N THR A 469 -25.54 12.82 -7.21
CA THR A 469 -24.62 13.31 -6.17
C THR A 469 -23.40 14.00 -6.78
N ILE A 470 -22.84 13.48 -7.88
CA ILE A 470 -21.78 14.15 -8.65
C ILE A 470 -22.27 15.54 -9.07
N ARG A 471 -23.49 15.62 -9.64
CA ARG A 471 -24.09 16.89 -10.06
C ARG A 471 -24.20 17.87 -8.91
N LYS A 472 -24.81 17.44 -7.80
CA LYS A 472 -24.94 18.26 -6.60
C LYS A 472 -23.59 18.78 -6.10
N CYS A 473 -22.59 17.92 -5.99
CA CYS A 473 -21.28 18.28 -5.44
C CYS A 473 -20.50 19.24 -6.36
N ALA A 474 -20.62 19.08 -7.67
CA ALA A 474 -20.04 19.99 -8.64
C ALA A 474 -20.71 21.38 -8.57
N GLU A 475 -22.05 21.42 -8.58
CA GLU A 475 -22.84 22.65 -8.56
C GLU A 475 -22.67 23.44 -7.25
N GLU A 476 -22.50 22.75 -6.13
CA GLU A 476 -22.20 23.36 -4.83
C GLU A 476 -20.72 23.75 -4.66
N GLY A 477 -19.86 23.44 -5.64
CA GLY A 477 -18.43 23.78 -5.62
C GLY A 477 -17.64 23.02 -4.54
N LEU A 478 -18.00 21.76 -4.27
CA LEU A 478 -17.37 20.92 -3.25
C LEU A 478 -16.16 20.15 -3.78
N ILE A 479 -16.15 19.83 -5.08
CA ILE A 479 -15.13 19.01 -5.72
C ILE A 479 -14.77 19.59 -7.09
N ASN A 480 -13.60 19.22 -7.60
CA ASN A 480 -13.19 19.50 -8.98
C ASN A 480 -12.79 18.23 -9.76
N THR A 481 -12.86 17.09 -9.10
CA THR A 481 -12.53 15.76 -9.61
C THR A 481 -13.45 14.74 -8.95
N ALA A 482 -13.98 13.80 -9.73
CA ALA A 482 -14.79 12.69 -9.21
C ALA A 482 -13.99 11.38 -9.24
N LEU A 483 -14.02 10.64 -8.13
CA LEU A 483 -13.57 9.26 -8.12
C LEU A 483 -14.69 8.35 -8.64
N ILE A 484 -14.35 7.46 -9.58
CA ILE A 484 -15.31 6.58 -10.25
C ILE A 484 -14.99 5.14 -9.88
N LYS A 485 -15.90 4.53 -9.13
CA LYS A 485 -15.87 3.12 -8.72
C LYS A 485 -17.15 2.45 -9.23
N ALA A 486 -17.04 1.69 -10.31
CA ALA A 486 -18.20 1.06 -10.97
C ALA A 486 -19.04 0.21 -10.01
N ASN A 487 -18.42 -0.36 -8.97
CA ASN A 487 -19.11 -1.17 -7.97
C ASN A 487 -19.93 -0.34 -6.96
N GLN A 488 -19.71 0.98 -6.83
CA GLN A 488 -20.56 1.84 -5.99
C GLN A 488 -21.92 2.10 -6.64
N ILE A 489 -22.05 1.94 -7.96
CA ILE A 489 -23.33 2.11 -8.68
C ILE A 489 -23.87 0.80 -9.25
N GLY A 490 -23.00 -0.06 -9.76
CA GLY A 490 -23.28 -1.48 -9.97
C GLY A 490 -23.73 -1.91 -11.36
N SER A 491 -23.60 -1.07 -12.38
CA SER A 491 -23.64 -1.48 -13.80
C SER A 491 -22.69 -0.62 -14.63
N LEU A 492 -22.32 -1.09 -15.83
CA LEU A 492 -21.44 -0.32 -16.72
C LEU A 492 -22.16 0.93 -17.25
N SER A 493 -23.43 0.84 -17.64
CA SER A 493 -24.18 1.97 -18.18
C SER A 493 -24.41 3.08 -17.15
N GLU A 494 -24.72 2.73 -15.88
CA GLU A 494 -24.81 3.74 -14.81
C GLU A 494 -23.44 4.35 -14.50
N THR A 495 -22.36 3.58 -14.63
CA THR A 495 -20.98 4.11 -14.50
C THR A 495 -20.68 5.13 -15.60
N LEU A 496 -21.05 4.83 -16.86
CA LEU A 496 -20.89 5.77 -17.97
C LEU A 496 -21.76 7.03 -17.82
N LEU A 497 -22.96 6.89 -17.26
CA LEU A 497 -23.81 8.04 -16.93
C LEU A 497 -23.14 8.96 -15.89
N ALA A 498 -22.51 8.37 -14.88
CA ALA A 498 -21.75 9.12 -13.87
C ALA A 498 -20.52 9.82 -14.48
N THR A 499 -19.75 9.15 -15.34
CA THR A 499 -18.57 9.76 -15.99
C THR A 499 -18.97 10.86 -16.97
N ARG A 500 -20.03 10.66 -17.75
CA ARG A 500 -20.62 11.67 -18.64
C ARG A 500 -21.05 12.90 -17.84
N THR A 501 -21.80 12.71 -16.76
CA THR A 501 -22.28 13.81 -15.90
C THR A 501 -21.12 14.62 -15.32
N ALA A 502 -20.09 13.95 -14.81
CA ALA A 502 -18.90 14.62 -14.29
C ALA A 502 -18.18 15.44 -15.38
N LYS A 503 -18.04 14.92 -16.60
CA LYS A 503 -17.43 15.64 -17.73
C LYS A 503 -18.24 16.85 -18.18
N GLU A 504 -19.57 16.72 -18.28
CA GLU A 504 -20.47 17.83 -18.62
C GLU A 504 -20.34 19.00 -17.63
N LEU A 505 -20.02 18.69 -16.37
CA LEU A 505 -19.80 19.66 -15.30
C LEU A 505 -18.34 20.12 -15.16
N GLY A 506 -17.46 19.70 -16.08
CA GLY A 506 -16.05 20.12 -16.09
C GLY A 506 -15.16 19.47 -15.02
N LEU A 507 -15.62 18.40 -14.37
CA LEU A 507 -14.82 17.64 -13.41
C LEU A 507 -13.80 16.75 -14.13
N ALA A 508 -12.63 16.57 -13.51
CA ALA A 508 -11.72 15.49 -13.89
C ALA A 508 -12.22 14.13 -13.37
N LEU A 509 -11.78 13.04 -14.00
CA LEU A 509 -12.14 11.68 -13.61
C LEU A 509 -10.92 10.89 -13.15
N VAL A 510 -11.02 10.23 -12.00
CA VAL A 510 -10.07 9.19 -11.59
C VAL A 510 -10.85 7.89 -11.39
N VAL A 511 -10.55 6.87 -12.20
CA VAL A 511 -11.17 5.54 -12.05
C VAL A 511 -10.43 4.75 -10.99
N SER A 512 -11.15 4.11 -10.08
CA SER A 512 -10.58 3.50 -8.88
C SER A 512 -11.04 2.07 -8.64
N HIS A 513 -10.15 1.29 -8.04
CA HIS A 513 -10.43 -0.07 -7.59
C HIS A 513 -11.25 -0.10 -6.29
N ARG A 514 -11.43 -1.29 -5.69
CA ARG A 514 -11.73 -1.43 -4.26
C ARG A 514 -10.65 -2.23 -3.54
N SER A 515 -10.59 -2.07 -2.22
CA SER A 515 -9.61 -2.76 -1.36
C SER A 515 -9.63 -4.29 -1.48
N LYS A 516 -10.76 -4.90 -1.81
CA LYS A 516 -10.89 -6.33 -2.08
C LYS A 516 -11.21 -6.56 -3.55
N SER A 517 -10.22 -6.92 -4.35
CA SER A 517 -10.36 -7.04 -5.80
C SER A 517 -10.09 -8.49 -6.27
N PRO A 518 -10.86 -8.99 -7.27
CA PRO A 518 -10.45 -10.14 -8.06
C PRO A 518 -9.42 -9.74 -9.13
N ASN A 519 -8.89 -10.72 -9.86
CA ASN A 519 -8.03 -10.50 -11.03
C ASN A 519 -8.84 -10.06 -12.26
N GLU A 520 -9.58 -8.97 -12.11
CA GLU A 520 -10.37 -8.33 -13.15
C GLU A 520 -9.72 -7.00 -13.58
N VAL A 521 -9.82 -6.69 -14.87
CA VAL A 521 -9.23 -5.52 -15.55
C VAL A 521 -10.24 -4.42 -15.90
N MET A 522 -11.48 -4.55 -15.41
CA MET A 522 -12.61 -3.64 -15.68
C MET A 522 -12.25 -2.16 -15.48
N GLU A 523 -11.60 -1.80 -14.37
CA GLU A 523 -11.23 -0.42 -14.08
C GLU A 523 -10.29 0.17 -15.14
N ALA A 524 -9.38 -0.65 -15.68
CA ALA A 524 -8.50 -0.23 -16.76
C ALA A 524 -9.27 -0.01 -18.06
N ASP A 525 -10.14 -0.96 -18.44
CA ASP A 525 -10.99 -0.86 -19.63
C ASP A 525 -11.90 0.40 -19.56
N ILE A 526 -12.54 0.66 -18.41
CA ILE A 526 -13.36 1.86 -18.19
C ILE A 526 -12.50 3.12 -18.29
N SER A 527 -11.36 3.18 -17.60
CA SER A 527 -10.50 4.38 -17.59
C SER A 527 -10.00 4.76 -18.98
N PHE A 528 -9.65 3.77 -19.79
CA PHE A 528 -9.21 3.95 -21.17
C PHE A 528 -10.36 4.34 -22.11
N ALA A 529 -11.56 3.79 -21.88
CA ALA A 529 -12.75 4.15 -22.64
C ALA A 529 -13.13 5.62 -22.45
N VAL A 530 -13.23 6.05 -21.19
CA VAL A 530 -13.70 7.38 -20.80
C VAL A 530 -12.59 8.43 -20.81
N GLY A 531 -11.35 8.08 -21.20
CA GLY A 531 -10.24 9.03 -21.21
C GLY A 531 -10.00 9.67 -19.84
N ALA A 532 -10.05 8.85 -18.78
CA ALA A 532 -9.89 9.32 -17.40
C ALA A 532 -8.53 10.02 -17.20
N LEU A 533 -8.50 11.00 -16.28
CA LEU A 533 -7.25 11.66 -15.91
C LEU A 533 -6.30 10.68 -15.21
N GLY A 534 -6.85 9.83 -14.34
CA GLY A 534 -6.06 8.93 -13.51
C GLY A 534 -6.69 7.55 -13.31
N LEU A 535 -5.85 6.60 -12.95
CA LEU A 535 -6.21 5.24 -12.55
C LEU A 535 -5.61 4.95 -11.17
N LYS A 536 -6.47 4.78 -10.16
CA LYS A 536 -6.12 4.42 -8.78
C LYS A 536 -6.37 2.93 -8.58
N CYS A 537 -5.36 2.11 -8.81
CA CYS A 537 -5.49 0.65 -8.78
C CYS A 537 -4.54 -0.04 -7.80
N GLY A 538 -4.01 0.68 -6.79
CA GLY A 538 -3.19 0.11 -5.71
C GLY A 538 -1.69 0.08 -6.02
N GLY A 539 -0.92 -0.54 -5.12
CA GLY A 539 0.54 -0.61 -5.11
C GLY A 539 1.16 -1.74 -5.94
N GLY A 540 2.50 -1.77 -5.99
CA GLY A 540 3.34 -2.58 -6.89
C GLY A 540 3.43 -4.08 -6.61
N ALA A 541 2.84 -4.57 -5.52
CA ALA A 541 3.17 -5.88 -4.96
C ALA A 541 2.15 -7.00 -5.24
N ASN A 542 0.97 -6.67 -5.75
CA ASN A 542 -0.18 -7.57 -5.76
C ASN A 542 -0.71 -7.81 -7.19
N THR A 543 -0.98 -9.07 -7.54
CA THR A 543 -1.39 -9.45 -8.91
C THR A 543 -2.68 -8.77 -9.34
N GLU A 544 -3.70 -8.72 -8.47
CA GLU A 544 -5.00 -8.11 -8.78
C GLU A 544 -4.91 -6.61 -9.06
N ARG A 545 -3.82 -5.98 -8.63
CA ARG A 545 -3.49 -4.58 -8.93
C ARG A 545 -2.73 -4.50 -10.25
N LEU A 546 -1.68 -5.30 -10.38
CA LEU A 546 -0.77 -5.30 -11.53
C LEU A 546 -1.47 -5.63 -12.84
N VAL A 547 -2.46 -6.53 -12.85
CA VAL A 547 -3.22 -6.86 -14.08
C VAL A 547 -3.95 -5.65 -14.65
N LYS A 548 -4.40 -4.71 -13.81
CA LYS A 548 -5.10 -3.48 -14.24
C LYS A 548 -4.13 -2.51 -14.93
N TYR A 549 -2.94 -2.30 -14.35
CA TYR A 549 -1.90 -1.49 -14.99
C TYR A 549 -1.35 -2.15 -16.27
N GLY A 550 -1.17 -3.48 -16.25
CA GLY A 550 -0.79 -4.26 -17.43
C GLY A 550 -1.81 -4.14 -18.56
N ARG A 551 -3.11 -4.12 -18.24
CA ARG A 551 -4.16 -3.92 -19.24
C ARG A 551 -4.05 -2.59 -19.98
N ILE A 552 -3.65 -1.50 -19.32
CA ILE A 552 -3.42 -0.22 -20.01
C ILE A 552 -2.26 -0.33 -21.00
N VAL A 553 -1.17 -1.03 -20.65
CA VAL A 553 -0.06 -1.28 -21.57
C VAL A 553 -0.56 -2.03 -22.81
N GLU A 554 -1.37 -3.07 -22.62
CA GLU A 554 -1.97 -3.83 -23.73
C GLU A 554 -2.86 -2.95 -24.60
N LEU A 555 -3.77 -2.17 -24.00
CA LEU A 555 -4.71 -1.31 -24.72
C LEU A 555 -3.99 -0.22 -25.54
N MET A 556 -2.96 0.41 -24.98
CA MET A 556 -2.14 1.41 -25.68
C MET A 556 -1.40 0.79 -26.87
N GLU A 557 -0.81 -0.40 -26.70
CA GLU A 557 -0.10 -1.09 -27.76
C GLU A 557 -1.04 -1.60 -28.86
N MET A 558 -2.23 -2.09 -28.48
CA MET A 558 -3.29 -2.49 -29.41
C MET A 558 -3.76 -1.30 -30.25
N ALA A 559 -4.01 -0.16 -29.60
CA ALA A 559 -4.40 1.07 -30.27
C ALA A 559 -3.32 1.54 -31.26
N LYS A 560 -2.04 1.52 -30.85
CA LYS A 560 -0.90 1.91 -31.69
C LYS A 560 -0.74 1.05 -32.93
N LYS A 561 -0.97 -0.26 -32.80
CA LYS A 561 -0.87 -1.22 -33.92
C LYS A 561 -2.14 -1.32 -34.75
N GLY A 562 -3.25 -0.74 -34.31
CA GLY A 562 -4.57 -0.98 -34.90
C GLY A 562 -5.01 -2.44 -34.79
N THR A 563 -4.51 -3.18 -33.80
CA THR A 563 -4.81 -4.60 -33.61
C THR A 563 -5.95 -4.79 -32.62
N LYS A 564 -6.80 -5.78 -32.89
CA LYS A 564 -7.85 -6.24 -31.98
C LYS A 564 -7.58 -7.69 -31.59
N ILE A 565 -7.82 -8.01 -30.32
CA ILE A 565 -7.81 -9.38 -29.81
C ILE A 565 -9.19 -10.01 -30.04
N THR A 566 -10.24 -9.21 -29.89
CA THR A 566 -11.62 -9.63 -30.03
C THR A 566 -11.98 -9.92 -31.49
N ARG A 567 -12.52 -11.12 -31.72
CA ARG A 567 -12.99 -11.56 -33.06
C ARG A 567 -14.49 -11.29 -33.19
N LYS A 568 -14.89 -10.82 -34.38
CA LYS A 568 -16.31 -10.67 -34.72
C LYS A 568 -17.00 -12.03 -34.70
N LEU A 569 -18.11 -12.12 -33.98
CA LEU A 569 -18.90 -13.34 -33.87
C LEU A 569 -19.98 -13.44 -34.96
N ASP A 570 -20.43 -14.66 -35.20
CA ASP A 570 -21.64 -14.91 -35.98
C ASP A 570 -22.87 -14.41 -35.18
N PRO A 571 -23.65 -13.46 -35.71
CA PRO A 571 -24.81 -12.88 -35.01
C PRO A 571 -25.90 -13.90 -34.64
N ASP A 572 -25.95 -15.05 -35.32
CA ASP A 572 -26.95 -16.09 -35.08
C ASP A 572 -26.60 -17.03 -33.90
N LEU A 573 -25.40 -16.91 -33.32
CA LEU A 573 -25.03 -17.66 -32.11
C LEU A 573 -25.99 -17.36 -30.97
N VAL A 574 -26.24 -18.38 -30.16
CA VAL A 574 -27.23 -18.34 -29.07
C VAL A 574 -26.53 -18.40 -27.73
N ILE A 575 -27.03 -17.65 -26.74
CA ILE A 575 -26.63 -17.82 -25.34
C ILE A 575 -27.17 -19.16 -24.83
N ALA A 576 -26.26 -20.12 -24.65
CA ALA A 576 -26.59 -21.48 -24.20
C ALA A 576 -26.61 -21.62 -22.68
N ASP A 577 -25.76 -20.87 -21.97
CA ASP A 577 -25.71 -20.88 -20.50
C ASP A 577 -25.28 -19.51 -19.95
N ILE A 578 -25.83 -19.17 -18.78
CA ILE A 578 -25.33 -18.09 -17.93
C ILE A 578 -25.25 -18.65 -16.52
N SER A 579 -24.03 -18.86 -16.06
CA SER A 579 -23.74 -19.43 -14.74
C SER A 579 -22.87 -18.47 -13.92
N ALA A 580 -22.88 -18.67 -12.60
CA ALA A 580 -22.10 -17.89 -11.67
C ALA A 580 -21.43 -18.77 -10.61
N HIS A 581 -20.36 -18.25 -10.03
CA HIS A 581 -19.59 -18.90 -8.97
C HIS A 581 -19.05 -17.86 -7.98
N GLU A 582 -18.59 -18.32 -6.83
CA GLU A 582 -17.87 -17.47 -5.88
C GLU A 582 -16.44 -17.25 -6.37
N GLU A 583 -16.12 -16.02 -6.77
CA GLU A 583 -14.80 -15.61 -7.20
C GLU A 583 -13.99 -15.12 -5.97
N PRO A 584 -12.80 -15.66 -5.69
CA PRO A 584 -11.99 -15.20 -4.56
C PRO A 584 -11.38 -13.82 -4.83
N THR A 585 -11.38 -12.96 -3.81
CA THR A 585 -10.60 -11.71 -3.81
C THR A 585 -9.24 -11.89 -3.14
N ASN A 586 -8.35 -10.90 -3.27
CA ASN A 586 -7.06 -10.83 -2.56
C ASN A 586 -7.18 -10.95 -1.02
N ALA A 587 -8.35 -10.69 -0.44
CA ALA A 587 -8.60 -10.81 1.00
C ALA A 587 -9.21 -12.17 1.41
N GLY A 588 -9.36 -13.13 0.48
CA GLY A 588 -9.99 -14.43 0.75
C GLY A 588 -11.49 -14.37 1.01
N ILE A 589 -12.12 -13.21 0.79
CA ILE A 589 -13.58 -13.03 0.83
C ILE A 589 -14.09 -13.17 -0.60
N PRO A 590 -15.11 -14.00 -0.86
CA PRO A 590 -15.63 -14.17 -2.21
C PRO A 590 -16.47 -12.98 -2.68
N THR A 591 -16.51 -12.82 -3.99
CA THR A 591 -17.45 -11.99 -4.76
C THR A 591 -18.11 -12.87 -5.82
N VAL A 592 -18.92 -12.29 -6.71
CA VAL A 592 -19.54 -13.04 -7.80
C VAL A 592 -18.62 -13.02 -9.03
N GLY A 593 -18.38 -14.20 -9.59
CA GLY A 593 -17.91 -14.39 -10.96
C GLY A 593 -19.04 -14.92 -11.83
N VAL A 594 -19.09 -14.49 -13.09
CA VAL A 594 -20.11 -14.88 -14.09
C VAL A 594 -19.42 -15.46 -15.32
N VAL A 595 -20.05 -16.47 -15.91
CA VAL A 595 -19.68 -17.07 -17.20
C VAL A 595 -20.92 -17.07 -18.10
N VAL A 596 -20.85 -16.35 -19.21
CA VAL A 596 -21.82 -16.44 -20.31
C VAL A 596 -21.23 -17.34 -21.38
N MET A 597 -21.91 -18.44 -21.70
CA MET A 597 -21.47 -19.42 -22.69
C MET A 597 -22.41 -19.44 -23.89
N LEU A 598 -21.83 -19.40 -25.08
CA LEU A 598 -22.55 -19.55 -26.34
C LEU A 598 -22.68 -21.03 -26.72
N ASP A 599 -23.62 -21.35 -27.60
CA ASP A 599 -23.88 -22.69 -28.14
C ASP A 599 -22.69 -23.33 -28.88
N ASN A 600 -21.78 -22.51 -29.41
CA ASN A 600 -20.51 -22.95 -29.98
C ASN A 600 -19.39 -23.21 -28.95
N GLY A 601 -19.65 -23.00 -27.66
CA GLY A 601 -18.71 -23.21 -26.55
C GLY A 601 -17.81 -22.02 -26.20
N MET A 602 -17.93 -20.88 -26.88
CA MET A 602 -17.22 -19.64 -26.49
C MET A 602 -17.74 -19.12 -25.15
N LYS A 603 -16.84 -18.55 -24.35
CA LYS A 603 -17.13 -18.08 -22.99
C LYS A 603 -16.72 -16.62 -22.80
N PHE A 604 -17.58 -15.87 -22.12
CA PHE A 604 -17.34 -14.51 -21.67
C PHE A 604 -17.44 -14.47 -20.16
N THR A 605 -16.36 -14.08 -19.50
CA THR A 605 -16.27 -14.11 -18.03
C THR A 605 -16.13 -12.72 -17.47
N ALA A 606 -16.61 -12.51 -16.26
CA ALA A 606 -16.40 -11.28 -15.51
C ALA A 606 -16.52 -11.55 -14.00
N ALA A 607 -15.85 -10.73 -13.20
CA ALA A 607 -16.02 -10.70 -11.75
C ALA A 607 -15.95 -9.27 -11.23
N THR A 608 -16.42 -9.03 -10.01
CA THR A 608 -16.54 -7.65 -9.49
C THR A 608 -15.82 -7.45 -8.16
N PRO A 609 -15.18 -6.29 -7.94
CA PRO A 609 -14.54 -6.01 -6.66
C PRO A 609 -15.56 -5.78 -5.53
N LEU A 610 -15.10 -6.02 -4.31
CA LEU A 610 -15.86 -5.88 -3.07
C LEU A 610 -15.41 -4.63 -2.30
N GLY A 611 -16.39 -3.84 -1.85
CA GLY A 611 -16.21 -2.73 -0.92
C GLY A 611 -16.20 -3.15 0.55
N VAL A 612 -15.60 -2.34 1.43
CA VAL A 612 -15.67 -2.54 2.90
C VAL A 612 -16.76 -1.69 3.53
N SER A 613 -16.97 -0.48 3.00
CA SER A 613 -18.09 0.41 3.32
C SER A 613 -19.13 0.30 2.21
N ALA A 614 -20.37 0.02 2.59
CA ALA A 614 -21.52 0.41 1.78
C ALA A 614 -22.13 1.57 2.55
N GLY A 615 -21.80 2.80 2.15
CA GLY A 615 -22.49 4.00 2.64
C GLY A 615 -24.00 3.86 2.46
N THR A 616 -24.78 4.75 3.07
CA THR A 616 -26.24 4.74 2.92
C THR A 616 -26.70 4.77 1.47
N ASP A 617 -25.85 5.32 0.59
CA ASP A 617 -26.18 5.56 -0.80
C ASP A 617 -25.48 4.62 -1.80
N GLU A 618 -24.45 3.85 -1.45
CA GLU A 618 -23.79 2.94 -2.41
C GLU A 618 -24.69 1.77 -2.86
N ALA A 619 -24.41 1.16 -4.00
CA ALA A 619 -24.99 -0.12 -4.39
C ALA A 619 -24.56 -1.24 -3.43
N ILE A 620 -25.48 -2.12 -3.06
CA ILE A 620 -25.26 -3.14 -2.03
C ILE A 620 -24.56 -4.35 -2.63
N HIS A 621 -23.37 -4.67 -2.09
CA HIS A 621 -22.79 -5.99 -2.28
C HIS A 621 -23.60 -7.02 -1.49
N LEU A 622 -24.30 -7.92 -2.18
CA LEU A 622 -25.19 -8.87 -1.54
C LEU A 622 -24.40 -10.06 -0.98
N VAL A 623 -24.44 -10.20 0.35
CA VAL A 623 -23.78 -11.26 1.12
C VAL A 623 -24.78 -12.23 1.76
N ASP A 624 -24.33 -13.43 2.08
CA ASP A 624 -25.12 -14.55 2.63
C ASP A 624 -25.68 -14.26 4.02
N SER A 625 -25.09 -13.31 4.76
CA SER A 625 -25.66 -12.87 6.03
C SER A 625 -26.97 -12.09 5.83
N ILE A 626 -27.20 -11.49 4.66
CA ILE A 626 -28.46 -10.83 4.30
C ILE A 626 -29.51 -11.90 3.99
N ILE A 627 -30.57 -11.95 4.81
CA ILE A 627 -31.63 -12.95 4.70
C ILE A 627 -32.94 -12.26 4.34
N GLU A 628 -33.52 -12.62 3.21
CA GLU A 628 -34.85 -12.17 2.81
C GLU A 628 -35.94 -12.83 3.68
N ALA A 629 -37.10 -12.18 3.78
CA ALA A 629 -38.25 -12.74 4.49
C ALA A 629 -38.64 -14.11 3.90
N ASN A 630 -38.66 -15.15 4.74
CA ASN A 630 -38.95 -16.52 4.32
C ASN A 630 -39.72 -17.28 5.42
N PRO A 631 -40.19 -18.53 5.16
CA PRO A 631 -40.92 -19.29 6.18
C PRO A 631 -40.15 -19.50 7.49
N LEU A 632 -38.82 -19.62 7.44
CA LEU A 632 -37.98 -19.79 8.64
C LEU A 632 -37.93 -18.52 9.48
N THR A 633 -37.82 -17.34 8.86
CA THR A 633 -37.81 -16.06 9.61
C THR A 633 -39.13 -15.80 10.33
N ARG A 634 -40.25 -16.31 9.78
CA ARG A 634 -41.58 -16.25 10.41
C ARG A 634 -41.79 -17.30 11.49
N LYS A 635 -41.30 -18.52 11.26
CA LYS A 635 -41.44 -19.66 12.20
C LYS A 635 -40.54 -19.53 13.42
N PHE A 636 -39.37 -18.93 13.26
CA PHE A 636 -38.32 -18.84 14.28
C PHE A 636 -37.89 -17.38 14.55
N PRO A 637 -38.81 -16.45 14.85
CA PRO A 637 -38.52 -15.01 14.88
C PRO A 637 -37.45 -14.63 15.91
N ASN A 638 -37.36 -15.36 17.03
CA ASN A 638 -36.38 -15.11 18.09
C ASN A 638 -34.92 -15.32 17.66
N TYR A 639 -34.68 -16.01 16.55
CA TYR A 639 -33.34 -16.25 16.02
C TYR A 639 -32.87 -15.15 15.05
N PHE A 640 -33.74 -14.20 14.71
CA PHE A 640 -33.45 -13.17 13.72
C PHE A 640 -33.63 -11.76 14.28
N VAL A 641 -32.82 -10.84 13.78
CA VAL A 641 -32.95 -9.40 13.97
C VAL A 641 -33.43 -8.81 12.66
N PHE A 642 -34.59 -8.18 12.68
CA PHE A 642 -35.11 -7.45 11.52
C PHE A 642 -34.39 -6.12 11.34
N LYS A 643 -33.99 -5.83 10.12
CA LYS A 643 -33.35 -4.58 9.70
C LYS A 643 -34.36 -3.75 8.93
N GLU A 644 -35.07 -2.88 9.64
CA GLU A 644 -36.19 -2.07 9.13
C GLU A 644 -35.86 -1.36 7.80
N LYS A 645 -34.73 -0.65 7.75
CA LYS A 645 -34.29 0.10 6.56
C LYS A 645 -34.09 -0.78 5.32
N GLU A 646 -33.58 -1.99 5.51
CA GLU A 646 -33.30 -2.93 4.42
C GLU A 646 -34.50 -3.84 4.13
N LYS A 647 -35.46 -3.91 5.05
CA LYS A 647 -36.54 -4.91 5.09
C LYS A 647 -36.00 -6.35 4.99
N THR A 648 -34.84 -6.61 5.59
CA THR A 648 -34.18 -7.93 5.62
C THR A 648 -33.94 -8.39 7.05
N TYR A 649 -33.52 -9.64 7.21
CA TYR A 649 -33.18 -10.27 8.48
C TYR A 649 -31.67 -10.54 8.54
N ARG A 650 -31.15 -10.59 9.77
CA ARG A 650 -29.84 -11.15 10.13
C ARG A 650 -30.04 -12.14 11.27
N PHE A 651 -29.21 -13.16 11.40
CA PHE A 651 -29.19 -13.95 12.64
C PHE A 651 -28.79 -13.08 13.83
N ALA A 652 -29.38 -13.35 14.99
CA ALA A 652 -28.99 -12.69 16.23
C ALA A 652 -27.50 -12.98 16.56
N PRO A 653 -26.77 -12.00 17.14
CA PRO A 653 -25.30 -12.06 17.27
C PRO A 653 -24.82 -13.20 18.18
N ASP A 654 -25.52 -13.50 19.28
CA ASP A 654 -25.07 -14.42 20.32
C ASP A 654 -25.54 -15.88 20.14
N LEU A 655 -26.00 -16.22 18.93
CA LEU A 655 -26.49 -17.56 18.64
C LEU A 655 -25.36 -18.59 18.51
N LYS A 656 -25.48 -19.69 19.25
CA LYS A 656 -24.57 -20.84 19.18
C LYS A 656 -25.06 -21.87 18.16
N ALA A 657 -24.13 -22.45 17.41
CA ALA A 657 -24.40 -23.48 16.39
C ALA A 657 -25.26 -24.63 16.96
N ASP A 658 -24.90 -25.14 18.14
CA ASP A 658 -25.56 -26.29 18.77
C ASP A 658 -27.02 -26.03 19.13
N ALA A 659 -27.39 -24.77 19.41
CA ALA A 659 -28.76 -24.41 19.73
C ALA A 659 -29.65 -24.49 18.48
N ILE A 660 -29.12 -24.02 17.35
CA ILE A 660 -29.85 -24.02 16.07
C ILE A 660 -29.91 -25.43 15.47
N ALA A 661 -28.81 -26.17 15.54
CA ALA A 661 -28.71 -27.53 15.00
C ALA A 661 -29.73 -28.51 15.62
N LYS A 662 -30.07 -28.31 16.91
CA LYS A 662 -31.08 -29.10 17.62
C LYS A 662 -32.52 -28.71 17.28
N GLU A 663 -32.74 -27.47 16.84
CA GLU A 663 -34.08 -26.92 16.59
C GLU A 663 -34.63 -27.40 15.25
N ASN A 664 -33.89 -27.19 14.16
CA ASN A 664 -34.34 -27.51 12.82
C ASN A 664 -33.17 -27.57 11.82
N ARG A 665 -33.18 -28.58 10.94
CA ARG A 665 -32.12 -28.79 9.95
C ARG A 665 -32.00 -27.65 8.93
N GLU A 666 -33.11 -27.17 8.38
CA GLU A 666 -33.10 -26.07 7.39
C GLU A 666 -32.64 -24.75 8.00
N LEU A 667 -33.03 -24.48 9.25
CA LEU A 667 -32.53 -23.33 10.01
C LEU A 667 -31.02 -23.42 10.27
N ALA A 668 -30.51 -24.63 10.58
CA ALA A 668 -29.09 -24.87 10.74
C ALA A 668 -28.31 -24.69 9.44
N ASP A 669 -28.83 -25.18 8.32
CA ASP A 669 -28.22 -25.00 7.00
C ASP A 669 -28.17 -23.51 6.61
N LEU A 670 -29.26 -22.77 6.86
CA LEU A 670 -29.30 -21.31 6.64
C LEU A 670 -28.30 -20.56 7.53
N TRP A 671 -28.17 -20.96 8.81
CA TRP A 671 -27.19 -20.37 9.72
C TRP A 671 -25.76 -20.65 9.29
N MET A 672 -25.45 -21.89 8.92
CA MET A 672 -24.13 -22.29 8.41
C MET A 672 -23.76 -21.46 7.18
N ARG A 673 -24.69 -21.31 6.23
CA ARG A 673 -24.52 -20.46 5.04
C ARG A 673 -24.27 -19.00 5.42
N ALA A 674 -25.11 -18.43 6.28
CA ALA A 674 -25.03 -17.03 6.70
C ALA A 674 -23.79 -16.69 7.54
N LYS A 675 -23.04 -17.69 8.02
CA LYS A 675 -21.79 -17.51 8.79
C LYS A 675 -20.52 -17.78 7.97
N ARG A 676 -20.62 -18.33 6.75
CA ARG A 676 -19.45 -18.54 5.88
C ARG A 676 -18.68 -17.24 5.66
N TYR A 677 -17.35 -17.31 5.66
CA TYR A 677 -16.47 -16.15 5.51
C TYR A 677 -16.77 -15.00 6.49
N GLY A 678 -17.19 -15.33 7.72
CA GLY A 678 -17.61 -14.33 8.70
C GLY A 678 -18.90 -13.60 8.33
N GLY A 679 -19.77 -14.24 7.55
CA GLY A 679 -21.02 -13.70 7.03
C GLY A 679 -20.89 -12.91 5.72
N LYS A 680 -19.73 -13.01 5.06
CA LYS A 680 -19.40 -12.31 3.81
C LYS A 680 -19.40 -13.24 2.58
N GLY A 681 -19.85 -14.49 2.71
CA GLY A 681 -20.12 -15.34 1.54
C GLY A 681 -21.15 -14.68 0.60
N CYS A 682 -21.25 -15.10 -0.66
CA CYS A 682 -22.12 -14.44 -1.65
C CYS A 682 -22.97 -15.41 -2.48
N LEU A 683 -23.27 -16.60 -1.97
CA LEU A 683 -24.09 -17.60 -2.67
C LEU A 683 -25.49 -17.09 -3.01
N ASN A 684 -26.06 -16.16 -2.23
CA ASN A 684 -27.34 -15.52 -2.58
C ASN A 684 -27.24 -14.74 -3.90
N ALA A 685 -26.18 -13.97 -4.07
CA ALA A 685 -25.94 -13.22 -5.30
C ALA A 685 -25.62 -14.16 -6.48
N VAL A 686 -24.84 -15.22 -6.24
CA VAL A 686 -24.59 -16.28 -7.23
C VAL A 686 -25.91 -16.92 -7.69
N ALA A 687 -26.79 -17.28 -6.75
CA ALA A 687 -28.10 -17.86 -7.08
C ALA A 687 -28.97 -16.88 -7.87
N ASN A 688 -28.96 -15.59 -7.54
CA ASN A 688 -29.71 -14.58 -8.30
C ASN A 688 -29.29 -14.51 -9.78
N VAL A 689 -28.00 -14.71 -10.09
CA VAL A 689 -27.56 -14.77 -11.49
C VAL A 689 -28.25 -15.93 -12.21
N THR A 690 -28.19 -17.14 -11.65
CA THR A 690 -28.71 -18.35 -12.30
C THR A 690 -30.25 -18.41 -12.30
N GLU A 691 -30.89 -17.98 -11.22
CA GLU A 691 -32.34 -18.17 -11.00
C GLU A 691 -33.19 -16.99 -11.47
N ALA A 692 -32.66 -15.76 -11.41
CA ALA A 692 -33.42 -14.55 -11.74
C ALA A 692 -32.93 -13.86 -13.03
N ILE A 693 -31.62 -13.75 -13.23
CA ILE A 693 -31.06 -13.00 -14.36
C ILE A 693 -30.96 -13.88 -15.62
N ALA A 694 -30.37 -15.08 -15.51
CA ALA A 694 -30.13 -15.98 -16.64
C ALA A 694 -31.39 -16.27 -17.48
N PRO A 695 -32.57 -16.55 -16.90
CA PRO A 695 -33.78 -16.83 -17.69
C PRO A 695 -34.20 -15.71 -18.64
N ARG A 696 -33.71 -14.47 -18.43
CA ARG A 696 -34.01 -13.35 -19.34
C ARG A 696 -33.23 -13.41 -20.63
N PHE A 697 -32.02 -13.95 -20.62
CA PHE A 697 -31.10 -13.91 -21.77
C PHE A 697 -30.87 -15.28 -22.42
N LEU A 698 -31.15 -16.38 -21.71
CA LEU A 698 -30.98 -17.74 -22.22
C LEU A 698 -31.81 -17.99 -23.49
N GLY A 699 -31.22 -18.65 -24.47
CA GLY A 699 -31.87 -18.98 -25.74
C GLY A 699 -31.99 -17.81 -26.72
N GLN A 700 -31.58 -16.59 -26.32
CA GLN A 700 -31.54 -15.46 -27.23
C GLN A 700 -30.35 -15.55 -28.19
N LYS A 701 -30.58 -15.18 -29.44
CA LYS A 701 -29.51 -14.89 -30.39
C LYS A 701 -28.76 -13.64 -29.95
N ILE A 702 -27.44 -13.61 -30.12
CA ILE A 702 -26.63 -12.44 -29.73
C ILE A 702 -26.99 -11.19 -30.55
N SER A 703 -27.55 -11.36 -31.75
CA SER A 703 -28.11 -10.27 -32.57
C SER A 703 -29.34 -9.60 -31.95
N ALA A 704 -30.05 -10.27 -31.03
CA ALA A 704 -31.28 -9.78 -30.43
C ALA A 704 -31.06 -9.03 -29.10
N LEU A 705 -29.85 -9.07 -28.53
CA LEU A 705 -29.54 -8.51 -27.20
C LEU A 705 -29.57 -6.97 -27.12
N GLY A 706 -29.69 -6.26 -28.25
CA GLY A 706 -29.57 -4.81 -28.26
C GLY A 706 -28.14 -4.33 -27.99
N ASN A 707 -27.99 -3.12 -27.46
CA ASN A 707 -26.72 -2.57 -26.96
C ASN A 707 -26.58 -2.81 -25.44
N LEU A 708 -25.46 -2.37 -24.84
CA LEU A 708 -25.21 -2.57 -23.41
C LEU A 708 -26.19 -1.77 -22.51
N ALA A 709 -26.72 -0.63 -22.96
CA ALA A 709 -27.74 0.10 -22.20
C ALA A 709 -29.07 -0.66 -22.17
N ASP A 710 -29.41 -1.39 -23.25
CA ASP A 710 -30.59 -2.25 -23.28
C ASP A 710 -30.47 -3.40 -22.28
N ILE A 711 -29.28 -4.02 -22.21
CA ILE A 711 -28.96 -5.07 -21.23
C ILE A 711 -29.06 -4.53 -19.80
N ASP A 712 -28.39 -3.41 -19.51
CA ASP A 712 -28.39 -2.84 -18.16
C ASP A 712 -29.78 -2.35 -17.75
N ARG A 713 -30.57 -1.81 -18.68
CA ARG A 713 -31.98 -1.46 -18.45
C ARG A 713 -32.81 -2.69 -18.06
N GLU A 714 -32.63 -3.82 -18.74
CA GLU A 714 -33.31 -5.08 -18.38
C GLU A 714 -32.89 -5.52 -16.96
N LEU A 715 -31.59 -5.46 -16.63
CA LEU A 715 -31.10 -5.80 -15.29
C LEU A 715 -31.71 -4.90 -14.20
N LEU A 716 -31.81 -3.59 -14.45
CA LEU A 716 -32.42 -2.62 -13.54
C LEU A 716 -33.94 -2.87 -13.41
N ALA A 717 -34.62 -3.20 -14.51
CA ALA A 717 -36.04 -3.56 -14.48
C ALA A 717 -36.30 -4.83 -13.64
N LEU A 718 -35.40 -5.84 -13.70
CA LEU A 718 -35.47 -7.03 -12.84
C LEU A 718 -35.26 -6.70 -11.37
N GLU A 719 -34.31 -5.82 -11.06
CA GLU A 719 -34.09 -5.35 -9.69
C GLU A 719 -35.36 -4.69 -9.13
N LEU A 720 -36.02 -3.85 -9.93
CA LEU A 720 -37.27 -3.18 -9.56
C LEU A 720 -38.43 -4.18 -9.38
N ASP A 721 -38.62 -5.11 -10.33
CA ASP A 721 -39.66 -6.14 -10.26
C ASP A 721 -39.52 -7.01 -9.00
N LEU A 722 -38.30 -7.42 -8.67
CA LEU A 722 -38.02 -8.15 -7.43
C LEU A 722 -38.28 -7.30 -6.19
N ALA A 723 -37.93 -6.01 -6.19
CA ALA A 723 -38.22 -5.11 -5.09
C ALA A 723 -39.74 -4.96 -4.86
N THR A 724 -40.52 -4.82 -5.94
CA THR A 724 -41.99 -4.74 -5.87
C THR A 724 -42.59 -6.05 -5.35
N LYS A 725 -42.17 -7.21 -5.88
CA LYS A 725 -42.62 -8.54 -5.40
C LYS A 725 -42.30 -8.78 -3.93
N ARG A 726 -41.19 -8.23 -3.43
CA ARG A 726 -40.78 -8.29 -2.02
C ARG A 726 -41.43 -7.23 -1.13
N GLY A 727 -42.29 -6.37 -1.69
CA GLY A 727 -42.95 -5.29 -0.93
C GLY A 727 -41.96 -4.21 -0.43
N LYS A 728 -40.80 -4.08 -1.08
CA LYS A 728 -39.79 -3.08 -0.72
C LYS A 728 -40.16 -1.70 -1.26
N ILE A 729 -40.84 -1.65 -2.40
CA ILE A 729 -41.35 -0.43 -3.04
C ILE A 729 -42.80 -0.63 -3.53
N ASP A 730 -43.60 0.42 -3.45
CA ASP A 730 -44.97 0.46 -4.00
C ASP A 730 -44.92 0.63 -5.53
N ALA A 731 -45.84 -0.02 -6.26
CA ALA A 731 -45.92 0.10 -7.71
C ALA A 731 -46.15 1.54 -8.19
N ASN A 732 -46.83 2.36 -7.38
CA ASN A 732 -47.14 3.78 -7.62
C ASN A 732 -46.09 4.73 -7.04
N ALA A 733 -44.95 4.23 -6.55
CA ALA A 733 -43.86 5.08 -6.08
C ALA A 733 -43.37 6.03 -7.18
N SER A 734 -42.81 7.17 -6.78
CA SER A 734 -42.27 8.17 -7.71
C SER A 734 -41.13 7.58 -8.57
N ALA A 735 -40.91 8.19 -9.73
CA ALA A 735 -39.80 7.88 -10.62
C ALA A 735 -38.46 7.82 -9.86
N GLU A 736 -38.16 8.84 -9.06
CA GLU A 736 -36.91 8.92 -8.31
C GLU A 736 -36.80 7.83 -7.22
N ALA A 737 -37.91 7.50 -6.54
CA ALA A 737 -37.90 6.40 -5.57
C ALA A 737 -37.62 5.04 -6.25
N LYS A 738 -38.13 4.84 -7.47
CA LYS A 738 -37.84 3.65 -8.27
C LYS A 738 -36.36 3.61 -8.71
N ILE A 739 -35.81 4.75 -9.16
CA ILE A 739 -34.39 4.90 -9.49
C ILE A 739 -33.52 4.54 -8.28
N GLN A 740 -33.83 5.11 -7.11
CA GLN A 740 -33.05 4.85 -5.91
C GLN A 740 -33.03 3.35 -5.54
N ILE A 741 -34.16 2.66 -5.68
CA ILE A 741 -34.22 1.19 -5.48
C ILE A 741 -33.34 0.46 -6.49
N MET A 742 -33.42 0.81 -7.77
CA MET A 742 -32.61 0.21 -8.83
C MET A 742 -31.10 0.46 -8.64
N GLN A 743 -30.70 1.66 -8.22
CA GLN A 743 -29.31 2.01 -7.93
C GLN A 743 -28.77 1.24 -6.73
N ARG A 744 -29.61 0.97 -5.72
CA ARG A 744 -29.19 0.23 -4.51
C ARG A 744 -28.89 -1.24 -4.76
N LYS A 745 -29.51 -1.87 -5.77
CA LYS A 745 -29.26 -3.28 -6.15
C LYS A 745 -29.35 -4.24 -4.96
N ALA A 746 -30.24 -3.95 -4.02
CA ALA A 746 -30.38 -4.67 -2.76
C ALA A 746 -30.99 -6.07 -2.95
N ASN A 747 -31.62 -6.34 -4.09
CA ASN A 747 -32.38 -7.56 -4.31
C ASN A 747 -31.62 -8.60 -5.12
N LEU A 748 -31.08 -8.20 -6.28
CA LEU A 748 -30.19 -9.01 -7.12
C LEU A 748 -28.76 -9.04 -6.56
N GLY A 749 -28.32 -7.93 -5.97
CA GLY A 749 -26.94 -7.71 -5.54
C GLY A 749 -26.12 -7.03 -6.61
N MET A 750 -25.43 -5.94 -6.24
CA MET A 750 -24.52 -5.22 -7.14
C MET A 750 -23.47 -6.15 -7.75
N ASN A 751 -22.92 -7.06 -6.96
CA ASN A 751 -21.96 -8.06 -7.38
C ASN A 751 -22.51 -8.99 -8.48
N ALA A 752 -23.80 -9.33 -8.46
CA ALA A 752 -24.44 -10.08 -9.54
C ALA A 752 -24.65 -9.20 -10.78
N VAL A 753 -25.28 -8.03 -10.61
CA VAL A 753 -25.65 -7.14 -11.72
C VAL A 753 -24.42 -6.66 -12.48
N LEU A 754 -23.40 -6.14 -11.80
CA LEU A 754 -22.20 -5.61 -12.45
C LEU A 754 -21.39 -6.72 -13.14
N SER A 755 -21.35 -7.93 -12.57
CA SER A 755 -20.64 -9.06 -13.21
C SER A 755 -21.35 -9.50 -14.49
N VAL A 756 -22.68 -9.54 -14.51
CA VAL A 756 -23.46 -9.87 -15.72
C VAL A 756 -23.35 -8.75 -16.75
N SER A 757 -23.48 -7.48 -16.34
CA SER A 757 -23.29 -6.29 -17.17
C SER A 757 -21.94 -6.33 -17.90
N LEU A 758 -20.85 -6.64 -17.17
CA LEU A 758 -19.51 -6.75 -17.74
C LEU A 758 -19.33 -7.96 -18.67
N ALA A 759 -19.84 -9.15 -18.29
CA ALA A 759 -19.75 -10.34 -19.13
C ALA A 759 -20.51 -10.17 -20.46
N LEU A 760 -21.74 -9.64 -20.39
CA LEU A 760 -22.55 -9.36 -21.57
C LEU A 760 -21.99 -8.18 -22.37
N GLY A 761 -21.43 -7.15 -21.73
CA GLY A 761 -20.72 -6.07 -22.43
C GLY A 761 -19.56 -6.59 -23.28
N ARG A 762 -18.77 -7.56 -22.77
CA ARG A 762 -17.72 -8.23 -23.55
C ARG A 762 -18.29 -9.05 -24.71
N LEU A 763 -19.42 -9.72 -24.50
CA LEU A 763 -20.13 -10.44 -25.56
C LEU A 763 -20.61 -9.49 -26.67
N ILE A 764 -21.20 -8.34 -26.31
CA ILE A 764 -21.62 -7.30 -27.26
C ILE A 764 -20.43 -6.76 -28.05
N ALA A 765 -19.31 -6.48 -27.38
CA ALA A 765 -18.08 -6.06 -28.05
C ALA A 765 -17.61 -7.12 -29.07
N ALA A 766 -17.64 -8.40 -28.71
CA ALA A 766 -17.29 -9.50 -29.62
C ALA A 766 -18.27 -9.68 -30.78
N ARG A 767 -19.58 -9.57 -30.53
CA ARG A 767 -20.59 -9.54 -31.60
C ARG A 767 -20.29 -8.45 -32.62
N ASP A 768 -19.88 -7.27 -32.16
CA ASP A 768 -19.66 -6.09 -33.00
C ASP A 768 -18.24 -6.03 -33.58
N GLY A 769 -17.35 -6.96 -33.21
CA GLY A 769 -15.95 -6.97 -33.65
C GLY A 769 -15.14 -5.78 -33.11
N LYS A 770 -15.48 -5.33 -31.91
CA LYS A 770 -14.86 -4.23 -31.17
C LYS A 770 -14.27 -4.72 -29.86
N GLU A 771 -13.37 -3.93 -29.29
CA GLU A 771 -12.96 -4.15 -27.90
C GLU A 771 -13.97 -3.49 -26.96
N LEU A 772 -14.10 -4.01 -25.72
CA LEU A 772 -15.02 -3.44 -24.74
C LEU A 772 -14.81 -1.92 -24.54
N PRO A 773 -13.58 -1.40 -24.42
CA PRO A 773 -13.39 0.04 -24.27
C PRO A 773 -13.93 0.89 -25.44
N ASP A 774 -14.00 0.33 -26.65
CA ASP A 774 -14.56 1.06 -27.80
C ASP A 774 -16.09 1.17 -27.70
N ILE A 775 -16.77 0.10 -27.26
CA ILE A 775 -18.22 0.12 -26.98
C ILE A 775 -18.53 1.14 -25.88
N LEU A 776 -17.77 1.09 -24.78
CA LEU A 776 -17.96 2.00 -23.64
C LEU A 776 -17.76 3.45 -24.05
N ARG A 777 -16.72 3.75 -24.85
CA ARG A 777 -16.43 5.10 -25.34
C ARG A 777 -17.54 5.65 -26.24
N GLU A 778 -18.05 4.82 -27.15
CA GLU A 778 -19.15 5.22 -28.04
C GLU A 778 -20.42 5.53 -27.24
N MET A 779 -20.73 4.70 -26.25
CA MET A 779 -21.92 4.84 -25.43
C MET A 779 -21.88 5.99 -24.44
N GLU A 780 -20.71 6.35 -23.90
CA GLU A 780 -20.60 7.41 -22.88
C GLU A 780 -21.21 8.73 -23.37
N SER A 781 -21.04 9.06 -24.65
CA SER A 781 -21.58 10.31 -25.22
C SER A 781 -23.09 10.30 -25.45
N THR A 782 -23.71 9.11 -25.51
CA THR A 782 -25.12 8.94 -25.88
C THR A 782 -25.97 8.37 -24.76
N ILE A 783 -25.38 7.97 -23.63
CA ILE A 783 -26.11 7.33 -22.52
C ILE A 783 -27.14 8.29 -21.95
N ASP A 784 -28.40 7.88 -21.93
CA ASP A 784 -29.53 8.69 -21.47
C ASP A 784 -30.09 8.13 -20.15
N ARG A 785 -30.29 9.02 -19.17
CA ARG A 785 -30.73 8.66 -17.82
C ARG A 785 -32.15 8.08 -17.84
N ASP A 786 -33.07 8.77 -18.50
CA ASP A 786 -34.50 8.42 -18.49
C ASP A 786 -34.73 7.09 -19.21
N TYR A 787 -34.03 6.89 -20.33
CA TYR A 787 -33.99 5.62 -21.06
C TYR A 787 -33.49 4.47 -20.18
N LEU A 788 -32.34 4.65 -19.53
CA LEU A 788 -31.68 3.61 -18.73
C LEU A 788 -32.58 3.10 -17.59
N TYR A 789 -33.33 3.99 -16.95
CA TYR A 789 -34.25 3.64 -15.87
C TYR A 789 -35.68 3.35 -16.33
N GLY A 790 -35.97 3.45 -17.64
CA GLY A 790 -37.28 3.14 -18.21
C GLY A 790 -38.40 4.05 -17.74
N ILE A 791 -38.09 5.33 -17.51
CA ILE A 791 -39.03 6.34 -17.03
C ILE A 791 -39.35 7.24 -18.23
N GLU A 792 -40.59 7.21 -18.72
CA GLU A 792 -41.01 8.08 -19.83
C GLU A 792 -40.92 9.56 -19.40
N SER A 793 -40.08 10.34 -20.08
CA SER A 793 -40.17 11.80 -20.05
C SER A 793 -41.48 12.23 -20.73
N PRO A 794 -42.20 13.25 -20.21
CA PRO A 794 -43.23 13.90 -21.00
C PRO A 794 -42.57 14.49 -22.25
N VAL A 795 -42.90 13.93 -23.40
CA VAL A 795 -42.34 14.26 -24.71
C VAL A 795 -42.21 15.78 -24.91
N ALA A 796 -40.98 16.27 -25.01
CA ALA A 796 -40.67 17.47 -25.77
C ALA A 796 -39.98 17.03 -27.06
N ALA A 797 -40.60 17.37 -28.20
CA ALA A 797 -40.09 17.04 -29.53
C ALA A 797 -38.67 17.59 -29.76
N PRO A 798 -37.86 16.95 -30.62
CA PRO A 798 -36.51 17.42 -30.90
C PRO A 798 -36.55 18.69 -31.74
N GLU A 799 -36.20 19.83 -31.15
CA GLU A 799 -35.65 20.94 -31.92
C GLU A 799 -34.19 20.64 -32.22
N LEU A 800 -33.91 20.44 -33.51
CA LEU A 800 -32.57 20.50 -34.07
C LEU A 800 -31.90 21.80 -33.62
N VAL A 801 -30.81 21.69 -32.84
CA VAL A 801 -29.81 22.76 -32.77
C VAL A 801 -28.50 22.21 -33.29
N HIS A 802 -28.29 22.41 -34.58
CA HIS A 802 -26.96 22.51 -35.16
C HIS A 802 -26.26 23.77 -34.62
N ALA A 803 -24.94 23.66 -34.44
CA ALA A 803 -23.92 24.72 -34.25
C ALA A 803 -23.67 25.22 -32.81
N LEU A 804 -22.54 24.82 -32.22
CA LEU A 804 -21.23 25.49 -32.33
C LEU A 804 -20.10 24.58 -31.85
#